data_AF-A0A957K2H5-F1
#
_entry.id   AF-A0A957K2H5-F1
#
_cell.length_a   1.000
_cell.length_b   1.000
_cell.length_c   1.000
_cell.angle_alpha   90.00
_cell.angle_beta   90.00
_cell.angle_gamma   90.00
#
_symmetry.space_group_name_H-M   'P 1'
#
loop_
_entity.id
_entity.type
_entity.pdbx_description
1 polymer ?
#
loop_
_entity_poly.entity_id
_entity_poly.type
_entity_poly.pdbx_seq_one_letter_code
_entity_poly.pdbx_strand_id
1 'polypeptide(L)'
;MHTPFHSSLTWRNSVALFVLSVVAFICFAMMKQTVVAQQDNAARLVLVSQQPQLADSIAVAALELVYGATPQQRDAARDSLARAINQFEENHRTLTRPDLASGELPLTSSMSNLYFNDPFDLDDQVLQYLEAAVQLQFTSDPDLTPDMPALTYLLEQREGRLMSSLQGAVNLQQASNEAEVQQQDVVLWAAIGAMLLSLALVGLIIFVPLQRLVRQRSEELITTNQRLQGQNEAVGNLTRDMELAAEIGQVVTEIQDLDALLIRAVDLVRSRFDLYYTQIYMTDPNRRSLLLRAGTGEVGRTLMDRGHRLAVAPDSINGIAAYERRSLIVADTEASAAFRPNVLLPETRSEMAVPILYQDEILGVLNLQSAVVNGLSSASLPAFEAIAGQLAVAIVNANLFEVTRNAQEEMALQARRLTEAGWSDFLNAVDRGETIGYVYDQSGLKSMNHRPRRASHSVNTYSSRIAIAGTTIGQIQLTADPDVSWSEEQLELVDAISQQVARQLDNIRLLAEADRYREQADLALRRLTGEAWSGYAKQRQLSNYLYDGQKISLLSGSDSGDTSLPTLVEPLEVRGEIIGEVAVNENSDMDEDAPDLIAAVAERLSSHLENLRLNEQMERALNASETQAERLVQLNELGASLSNARTLEEVLTLAAVQTKELVGGQRASLALFNPSTGVLTIHDLDDEVTASIMRREMAAAGTAMEEVLMTGHVLSFADIRHSEFVDNVGLRELDIRSRAIAPLITQQGVIGTINVGSVVINDFDQTDLSLMQQLASLLAATIDNRRLLSDAQRQAYRERMVNQITQKIQGARTIDGALQTAVEELGRTLKARQARVQLGSATVNGTNGTSNGRVDGYEELGNGVP
;
A
#
# COMPACT_ATOMS: atom_id res chain seq x y z
N MET A 1 -29.41 -30.74 8.20
CA MET A 1 -30.44 -31.63 8.82
C MET A 1 -31.70 -30.82 9.03
N HIS A 2 -32.78 -31.17 8.33
CA HIS A 2 -34.08 -30.51 8.42
C HIS A 2 -34.72 -30.75 9.80
N THR A 3 -34.96 -29.69 10.56
CA THR A 3 -35.71 -29.75 11.83
C THR A 3 -37.22 -29.55 11.57
N PRO A 4 -38.09 -30.45 12.07
CA PRO A 4 -39.53 -30.38 11.88
C PRO A 4 -40.15 -29.51 12.98
N PHE A 5 -40.17 -28.19 12.82
CA PHE A 5 -40.64 -27.29 13.91
C PHE A 5 -41.77 -26.32 13.53
N HIS A 6 -42.21 -26.30 12.27
CA HIS A 6 -43.29 -25.39 11.82
C HIS A 6 -44.72 -25.94 12.01
N SER A 7 -44.92 -27.20 12.39
CA SER A 7 -46.24 -27.83 12.38
C SER A 7 -47.08 -27.63 13.66
N SER A 8 -46.45 -27.43 14.83
CA SER A 8 -47.19 -27.39 16.10
C SER A 8 -47.80 -26.01 16.41
N LEU A 9 -47.14 -24.92 15.99
CA LEU A 9 -47.62 -23.55 16.21
C LEU A 9 -48.77 -23.20 15.27
N THR A 10 -48.71 -23.69 14.03
CA THR A 10 -49.77 -23.52 13.03
C THR A 10 -51.02 -24.29 13.42
N TRP A 11 -50.90 -25.56 13.83
CA TRP A 11 -52.04 -26.37 14.26
C TRP A 11 -52.81 -25.74 15.43
N ARG A 12 -52.11 -25.27 16.47
CA ARG A 12 -52.76 -24.66 17.64
C ARG A 12 -53.46 -23.34 17.31
N ASN A 13 -52.86 -22.52 16.46
CA ASN A 13 -53.47 -21.28 15.99
C ASN A 13 -54.71 -21.56 15.10
N SER A 14 -54.63 -22.58 14.25
CA SER A 14 -55.78 -23.03 13.44
C SER A 14 -56.92 -23.54 14.30
N VAL A 15 -56.64 -24.32 15.35
CA VAL A 15 -57.66 -24.78 16.30
C VAL A 15 -58.32 -23.61 17.04
N ALA A 16 -57.53 -22.63 17.51
CA ALA A 16 -58.05 -21.45 18.19
C ALA A 16 -58.94 -20.59 17.29
N LEU A 17 -58.53 -20.36 16.03
CA LEU A 17 -59.32 -19.62 15.04
C LEU A 17 -60.61 -20.38 14.65
N PHE A 18 -60.55 -21.70 14.57
CA PHE A 18 -61.71 -22.53 14.29
C PHE A 18 -62.75 -22.43 15.41
N VAL A 19 -62.33 -22.54 16.68
CA VAL A 19 -63.23 -22.39 17.84
C VAL A 19 -63.88 -21.00 17.85
N LEU A 20 -63.11 -19.94 17.59
CA LEU A 20 -63.64 -18.58 17.55
C LEU A 20 -64.66 -18.39 16.42
N SER A 21 -64.39 -18.96 15.25
CA SER A 21 -65.30 -18.92 14.10
C SER A 21 -66.61 -19.65 14.38
N VAL A 22 -66.55 -20.83 15.03
CA VAL A 22 -67.74 -21.60 15.40
C VAL A 22 -68.59 -20.86 16.43
N VAL A 23 -67.98 -20.29 17.47
CA VAL A 23 -68.71 -19.53 18.50
C VAL A 23 -69.34 -18.28 17.90
N ALA A 24 -68.62 -17.54 17.05
CA ALA A 24 -69.15 -16.36 16.37
C ALA A 24 -70.33 -16.71 15.47
N PHE A 25 -70.26 -17.83 14.74
CA PHE A 25 -71.34 -18.31 13.89
C PHE A 25 -72.60 -18.68 14.70
N ILE A 26 -72.43 -19.39 15.81
CA ILE A 26 -73.54 -19.74 16.72
C ILE A 26 -74.19 -18.48 17.28
N CYS A 27 -73.39 -17.50 17.76
CA CYS A 27 -73.92 -16.24 18.27
C CYS A 27 -74.69 -15.46 17.18
N PHE A 28 -74.16 -15.41 15.95
CA PHE A 28 -74.84 -14.77 14.83
C PHE A 28 -76.18 -15.46 14.51
N ALA A 29 -76.21 -16.79 14.50
CA ALA A 29 -77.43 -17.55 14.26
C ALA A 29 -78.49 -17.29 15.34
N MET A 30 -78.08 -17.29 16.62
CA MET A 30 -78.97 -16.98 17.76
C MET A 30 -79.51 -15.54 17.70
N MET A 31 -78.65 -14.58 17.37
CA MET A 31 -79.05 -13.18 17.22
C MET A 31 -80.05 -13.01 16.07
N LYS A 32 -79.80 -13.64 14.92
CA LYS A 32 -80.72 -13.61 13.78
C LYS A 32 -82.08 -14.21 14.15
N GLN A 33 -82.10 -15.32 14.88
CA GLN A 33 -83.34 -15.94 15.36
C GLN A 33 -84.11 -15.02 16.32
N THR A 34 -83.39 -14.32 17.21
CA THR A 34 -83.99 -13.37 18.16
C THR A 34 -84.62 -12.16 17.45
N VAL A 35 -83.94 -11.61 16.45
CA VAL A 35 -84.46 -10.48 15.66
C VAL A 35 -85.75 -10.85 14.92
N VAL A 36 -85.79 -12.04 14.30
CA VAL A 36 -87.01 -12.51 13.61
C VAL A 36 -88.16 -12.69 14.62
N ALA A 37 -87.91 -13.34 15.76
CA ALA A 37 -88.93 -13.52 16.80
C ALA A 37 -89.47 -12.19 17.34
N GLN A 38 -88.63 -11.16 17.48
CA GLN A 38 -89.09 -9.83 17.92
C GLN A 38 -89.99 -9.13 16.90
N GLN A 39 -89.69 -9.24 15.61
CA GLN A 39 -90.53 -8.63 14.56
C GLN A 39 -91.94 -9.23 14.57
N ASP A 40 -92.03 -10.55 14.70
CA ASP A 40 -93.29 -11.28 14.75
C ASP A 40 -94.15 -10.90 15.97
N ASN A 41 -93.52 -10.80 17.15
CA ASN A 41 -94.22 -10.39 18.37
C ASN A 41 -94.74 -8.95 18.32
N ALA A 42 -93.99 -8.04 17.70
CA ALA A 42 -94.40 -6.66 17.54
C ALA A 42 -95.64 -6.55 16.64
N ALA A 43 -95.66 -7.27 15.51
CA ALA A 43 -96.81 -7.28 14.59
C ALA A 43 -98.09 -7.78 15.27
N ARG A 44 -98.00 -8.90 16.03
CA ARG A 44 -99.15 -9.43 16.80
C ARG A 44 -99.65 -8.47 17.88
N LEU A 45 -98.74 -7.85 18.64
CA LEU A 45 -99.12 -6.89 19.68
C LEU A 45 -99.92 -5.72 19.11
N VAL A 46 -99.49 -5.19 17.95
CA VAL A 46 -100.20 -4.09 17.27
C VAL A 46 -101.63 -4.50 16.94
N LEU A 47 -101.84 -5.66 16.30
CA LEU A 47 -103.17 -6.13 15.93
C LEU A 47 -104.10 -6.33 17.14
N VAL A 48 -103.62 -7.00 18.20
CA VAL A 48 -104.40 -7.24 19.42
C VAL A 48 -104.73 -5.93 20.15
N SER A 49 -103.78 -4.97 20.18
CA SER A 49 -103.98 -3.68 20.86
C SER A 49 -105.01 -2.76 20.20
N GLN A 50 -105.24 -2.91 18.88
CA GLN A 50 -106.21 -2.11 18.14
C GLN A 50 -107.65 -2.59 18.29
N GLN A 51 -107.86 -3.87 18.61
CA GLN A 51 -109.19 -4.48 18.67
C GLN A 51 -110.16 -3.80 19.67
N PRO A 52 -109.77 -3.49 20.92
CA PRO A 52 -110.64 -2.74 21.85
C PRO A 52 -111.05 -1.35 21.30
N GLN A 53 -110.11 -0.63 20.68
CA GLN A 53 -110.36 0.70 20.14
C GLN A 53 -111.32 0.67 18.94
N LEU A 54 -111.19 -0.35 18.09
CA LEU A 54 -112.07 -0.57 16.95
C LEU A 54 -113.47 -0.97 17.40
N ALA A 55 -113.59 -1.83 18.43
CA ALA A 55 -114.88 -2.18 19.02
C ALA A 55 -115.61 -0.95 19.59
N ASP A 56 -114.90 -0.08 20.34
CA ASP A 56 -115.45 1.18 20.84
C ASP A 56 -115.86 2.13 19.70
N SER A 57 -115.02 2.23 18.66
CA SER A 57 -115.32 3.04 17.47
C SER A 57 -116.58 2.58 16.73
N ILE A 58 -116.82 1.25 16.66
CA ILE A 58 -118.05 0.68 16.11
C ILE A 58 -119.26 1.08 16.95
N ALA A 59 -119.18 1.00 18.28
CA ALA A 59 -120.29 1.40 19.16
C ALA A 59 -120.61 2.90 19.04
N VAL A 60 -119.58 3.75 18.96
CA VAL A 60 -119.74 5.20 18.78
C VAL A 60 -120.34 5.53 17.42
N ALA A 61 -119.84 4.93 16.33
CA ALA A 61 -120.37 5.15 14.99
C ALA A 61 -121.81 4.62 14.86
N ALA A 62 -122.14 3.50 15.51
CA ALA A 62 -123.50 2.98 15.60
C ALA A 62 -124.45 3.95 16.34
N LEU A 63 -123.98 4.55 17.44
CA LEU A 63 -124.73 5.58 18.17
C LEU A 63 -124.97 6.82 17.30
N GLU A 64 -123.93 7.31 16.63
CA GLU A 64 -124.04 8.45 15.70
C GLU A 64 -124.97 8.15 14.52
N LEU A 65 -124.99 6.92 14.01
CA LEU A 65 -125.88 6.52 12.93
C LEU A 65 -127.35 6.57 13.35
N VAL A 66 -127.68 6.12 14.57
CA VAL A 66 -129.07 6.09 15.06
C VAL A 66 -129.54 7.47 15.52
N TYR A 67 -128.68 8.26 16.16
CA TYR A 67 -129.03 9.58 16.70
C TYR A 67 -128.71 10.76 15.76
N GLY A 68 -128.18 10.50 14.57
CA GLY A 68 -127.84 11.52 13.58
C GLY A 68 -129.05 12.36 13.18
N ALA A 69 -128.96 13.69 13.36
CA ALA A 69 -130.07 14.61 13.13
C ALA A 69 -130.32 14.92 11.64
N THR A 70 -129.32 14.67 10.77
CA THR A 70 -129.41 14.92 9.32
C THR A 70 -129.02 13.68 8.50
N PRO A 71 -129.55 13.52 7.27
CA PRO A 71 -129.14 12.45 6.37
C PRO A 71 -127.62 12.42 6.12
N GLN A 72 -126.99 13.60 5.98
CA GLN A 72 -125.53 13.71 5.81
C GLN A 72 -124.75 13.20 7.03
N GLN A 73 -125.23 13.42 8.26
CA GLN A 73 -124.60 12.89 9.46
C GLN A 73 -124.74 11.37 9.53
N ARG A 74 -125.91 10.83 9.15
CA ARG A 74 -126.13 9.38 9.10
C ARG A 74 -125.30 8.70 8.02
N ASP A 75 -125.15 9.29 6.85
CA ASP A 75 -124.26 8.76 5.81
C ASP A 75 -122.79 8.77 6.25
N ALA A 76 -122.32 9.86 6.87
CA ALA A 76 -120.96 9.93 7.42
C ALA A 76 -120.72 8.91 8.55
N ALA A 77 -121.71 8.71 9.44
CA ALA A 77 -121.66 7.70 10.49
C ALA A 77 -121.67 6.28 9.91
N ARG A 78 -122.45 6.03 8.86
CA ARG A 78 -122.49 4.75 8.13
C ARG A 78 -121.15 4.44 7.47
N ASP A 79 -120.48 5.43 6.87
CA ASP A 79 -119.13 5.29 6.31
C ASP A 79 -118.07 5.06 7.41
N SER A 80 -118.21 5.72 8.56
CA SER A 80 -117.33 5.51 9.72
C SER A 80 -117.49 4.10 10.28
N LEU A 81 -118.74 3.66 10.45
CA LEU A 81 -119.11 2.32 10.88
C LEU A 81 -118.58 1.25 9.91
N ALA A 82 -118.75 1.46 8.60
CA ALA A 82 -118.23 0.57 7.56
C ALA A 82 -116.71 0.38 7.65
N ARG A 83 -115.96 1.48 7.81
CA ARG A 83 -114.50 1.43 7.95
C ARG A 83 -114.07 0.72 9.23
N ALA A 84 -114.73 1.01 10.35
CA ALA A 84 -114.42 0.40 11.64
C ALA A 84 -114.73 -1.11 11.63
N ILE A 85 -115.87 -1.53 11.06
CA ILE A 85 -116.24 -2.94 10.87
C ILE A 85 -115.18 -3.64 10.01
N ASN A 86 -114.86 -3.12 8.82
CA ASN A 86 -113.89 -3.74 7.92
C ASN A 86 -112.51 -3.91 8.57
N GLN A 87 -112.01 -2.88 9.25
CA GLN A 87 -110.71 -2.96 9.92
C GLN A 87 -110.74 -3.93 11.12
N PHE A 88 -111.85 -3.97 11.86
CA PHE A 88 -112.00 -4.88 12.99
C PHE A 88 -112.08 -6.33 12.54
N GLU A 89 -112.86 -6.60 11.48
CA GLU A 89 -112.97 -7.91 10.85
C GLU A 89 -111.63 -8.36 10.24
N GLU A 90 -110.93 -7.47 9.52
CA GLU A 90 -109.62 -7.80 8.94
C GLU A 90 -108.59 -8.12 10.02
N ASN A 91 -108.45 -7.27 11.04
CA ASN A 91 -107.55 -7.52 12.17
C ASN A 91 -107.89 -8.83 12.88
N HIS A 92 -109.18 -9.10 13.10
CA HIS A 92 -109.65 -10.32 13.74
C HIS A 92 -109.37 -11.56 12.90
N ARG A 93 -109.61 -11.51 11.59
CA ARG A 93 -109.35 -12.61 10.67
C ARG A 93 -107.86 -12.95 10.59
N THR A 94 -107.00 -11.93 10.54
CA THR A 94 -105.53 -12.11 10.54
C THR A 94 -105.04 -12.79 11.82
N LEU A 95 -105.71 -12.54 12.95
CA LEU A 95 -105.40 -13.19 14.23
C LEU A 95 -105.93 -14.64 14.29
N THR A 96 -107.16 -14.91 13.84
CA THR A 96 -107.81 -16.22 14.04
C THR A 96 -107.60 -17.22 12.91
N ARG A 97 -107.34 -16.75 11.68
CA ARG A 97 -107.07 -17.58 10.48
C ARG A 97 -105.85 -17.05 9.71
N PRO A 98 -104.64 -17.21 10.26
CA PRO A 98 -103.42 -16.74 9.61
C PRO A 98 -103.21 -17.45 8.27
N ASP A 99 -102.89 -16.70 7.20
CA ASP A 99 -102.44 -17.29 5.94
C ASP A 99 -100.96 -17.73 6.06
N LEU A 100 -100.76 -19.04 6.14
CA LEU A 100 -99.42 -19.64 6.28
C LEU A 100 -98.50 -19.36 5.07
N ALA A 101 -99.06 -18.98 3.91
CA ALA A 101 -98.28 -18.64 2.71
C ALA A 101 -97.81 -17.19 2.69
N SER A 102 -98.46 -16.28 3.43
CA SER A 102 -98.10 -14.86 3.52
C SER A 102 -97.15 -14.53 4.69
N GLY A 103 -96.86 -15.52 5.55
CA GLY A 103 -96.03 -15.33 6.74
C GLY A 103 -96.80 -14.78 7.94
N GLU A 104 -98.14 -14.85 7.93
CA GLU A 104 -98.98 -14.39 9.02
C GLU A 104 -98.97 -15.35 10.23
N LEU A 105 -99.12 -14.76 11.41
CA LEU A 105 -98.69 -15.37 12.66
C LEU A 105 -99.82 -16.09 13.39
N PRO A 106 -99.62 -17.36 13.81
CA PRO A 106 -100.57 -18.03 14.68
C PRO A 106 -100.63 -17.36 16.07
N LEU A 107 -101.81 -17.40 16.68
CA LEU A 107 -102.01 -17.03 18.08
C LEU A 107 -101.07 -17.85 18.97
N THR A 108 -100.52 -17.22 20.02
CA THR A 108 -99.80 -17.95 21.06
C THR A 108 -100.74 -18.97 21.71
N SER A 109 -100.22 -20.04 22.31
CA SER A 109 -101.06 -21.07 22.94
C SER A 109 -102.03 -20.49 23.97
N SER A 110 -101.60 -19.45 24.70
CA SER A 110 -102.43 -18.74 25.68
C SER A 110 -103.49 -17.84 25.02
N MET A 111 -103.16 -17.16 23.92
CA MET A 111 -104.14 -16.38 23.13
C MET A 111 -105.15 -17.29 22.45
N SER A 112 -104.72 -18.39 21.84
CA SER A 112 -105.60 -19.39 21.22
C SER A 112 -106.63 -19.91 22.22
N ASN A 113 -106.24 -20.12 23.48
CA ASN A 113 -107.16 -20.50 24.54
C ASN A 113 -108.20 -19.42 24.86
N LEU A 114 -107.82 -18.14 24.83
CA LEU A 114 -108.75 -17.02 25.08
C LEU A 114 -109.71 -16.77 23.89
N TYR A 115 -109.24 -17.00 22.66
CA TYR A 115 -110.05 -16.84 21.45
C TYR A 115 -111.06 -17.98 21.24
N PHE A 116 -110.70 -19.23 21.51
CA PHE A 116 -111.50 -20.39 21.07
C PHE A 116 -112.01 -21.31 22.19
N ASN A 117 -111.71 -21.03 23.47
CA ASN A 117 -112.15 -21.88 24.58
C ASN A 117 -112.90 -21.09 25.67
N ASP A 118 -113.77 -21.81 26.39
CA ASP A 118 -114.47 -21.32 27.58
C ASP A 118 -113.47 -20.92 28.70
N PRO A 119 -113.76 -19.87 29.50
CA PRO A 119 -115.01 -19.11 29.59
C PRO A 119 -115.01 -17.82 28.76
N PHE A 120 -114.04 -17.61 27.86
CA PHE A 120 -113.92 -16.35 27.12
C PHE A 120 -114.49 -16.47 25.72
N ASP A 121 -114.11 -17.46 24.91
CA ASP A 121 -114.65 -17.65 23.55
C ASP A 121 -114.75 -16.34 22.74
N LEU A 122 -113.63 -15.60 22.74
CA LEU A 122 -113.56 -14.23 22.21
C LEU A 122 -113.85 -14.18 20.71
N ASP A 123 -113.55 -15.24 19.95
CA ASP A 123 -113.90 -15.33 18.52
C ASP A 123 -115.41 -15.21 18.31
N ASP A 124 -116.19 -16.00 19.04
CA ASP A 124 -117.64 -15.97 19.00
C ASP A 124 -118.21 -14.62 19.48
N GLN A 125 -117.62 -14.01 20.52
CA GLN A 125 -118.04 -12.68 20.97
C GLN A 125 -117.81 -11.60 19.92
N VAL A 126 -116.65 -11.61 19.24
CA VAL A 126 -116.31 -10.65 18.18
C VAL A 126 -117.21 -10.85 16.96
N LEU A 127 -117.46 -12.10 16.55
CA LEU A 127 -118.34 -12.40 15.42
C LEU A 127 -119.78 -11.96 15.67
N GLN A 128 -120.33 -12.21 16.87
CA GLN A 128 -121.67 -11.75 17.25
C GLN A 128 -121.75 -10.21 17.30
N TYR A 129 -120.69 -9.54 17.76
CA TYR A 129 -120.61 -8.08 17.79
C TYR A 129 -120.53 -7.48 16.38
N LEU A 130 -119.73 -8.06 15.49
CA LEU A 130 -119.65 -7.69 14.08
C LEU A 130 -120.99 -7.92 13.37
N GLU A 131 -121.67 -9.04 13.64
CA GLU A 131 -122.98 -9.32 13.06
C GLU A 131 -124.01 -8.25 13.43
N ALA A 132 -124.08 -7.86 14.71
CA ALA A 132 -124.96 -6.78 15.16
C ALA A 132 -124.60 -5.43 14.51
N ALA A 133 -123.31 -5.13 14.34
CA ALA A 133 -122.83 -3.91 13.69
C ALA A 133 -123.17 -3.86 12.20
N VAL A 134 -122.99 -4.98 11.48
CA VAL A 134 -123.33 -5.13 10.06
C VAL A 134 -124.84 -5.01 9.85
N GLN A 135 -125.66 -5.63 10.71
CA GLN A 135 -127.12 -5.48 10.65
C GLN A 135 -127.53 -4.00 10.73
N LEU A 136 -126.89 -3.24 11.62
CA LEU A 136 -127.17 -1.82 11.81
C LEU A 136 -126.68 -0.96 10.62
N GLN A 137 -125.53 -1.29 10.03
CA GLN A 137 -124.98 -0.61 8.85
C GLN A 137 -125.92 -0.65 7.64
N PHE A 138 -126.55 -1.81 7.38
CA PHE A 138 -127.43 -2.03 6.23
C PHE A 138 -128.91 -1.75 6.50
N THR A 139 -129.25 -1.32 7.72
CA THR A 139 -130.62 -0.92 8.05
C THR A 139 -130.95 0.42 7.39
N SER A 140 -132.13 0.50 6.77
CA SER A 140 -132.60 1.71 6.10
C SER A 140 -132.94 2.80 7.12
N ASP A 141 -132.69 4.07 6.76
CA ASP A 141 -132.92 5.25 7.64
C ASP A 141 -134.27 5.29 8.40
N PRO A 142 -135.42 4.89 7.81
CA PRO A 142 -136.71 4.92 8.52
C PRO A 142 -136.83 3.89 9.64
N ASP A 143 -136.06 2.81 9.56
CA ASP A 143 -136.14 1.68 10.49
C ASP A 143 -135.13 1.81 11.64
N LEU A 144 -134.21 2.77 11.57
CA LEU A 144 -133.25 3.08 12.64
C LEU A 144 -133.98 3.66 13.86
N THR A 145 -134.13 2.85 14.90
CA THR A 145 -134.74 3.27 16.17
C THR A 145 -133.80 3.08 17.36
N PRO A 146 -133.87 3.94 18.40
CA PRO A 146 -133.05 3.80 19.60
C PRO A 146 -133.18 2.46 20.34
N ASP A 147 -134.36 1.82 20.24
CA ASP A 147 -134.69 0.57 20.94
C ASP A 147 -134.32 -0.69 20.13
N MET A 148 -133.56 -0.56 19.03
CA MET A 148 -133.17 -1.72 18.23
C MET A 148 -132.31 -2.70 19.04
N PRO A 149 -132.57 -4.02 18.95
CA PRO A 149 -131.77 -5.03 19.62
C PRO A 149 -130.29 -4.95 19.26
N ALA A 150 -129.97 -4.67 17.99
CA ALA A 150 -128.59 -4.57 17.51
C ALA A 150 -127.84 -3.39 18.16
N LEU A 151 -128.43 -2.19 18.24
CA LEU A 151 -127.80 -1.04 18.93
C LEU A 151 -127.64 -1.32 20.42
N THR A 152 -128.67 -1.86 21.06
CA THR A 152 -128.66 -2.17 22.49
C THR A 152 -127.55 -3.17 22.81
N TYR A 153 -127.42 -4.23 22.00
CA TYR A 153 -126.36 -5.22 22.14
C TYR A 153 -124.95 -4.61 21.97
N LEU A 154 -124.73 -3.75 20.98
CA LEU A 154 -123.43 -3.08 20.79
C LEU A 154 -123.07 -2.20 21.99
N LEU A 155 -124.03 -1.45 22.53
CA LEU A 155 -123.81 -0.58 23.70
C LEU A 155 -123.61 -1.38 24.99
N GLU A 156 -124.32 -2.49 25.18
CA GLU A 156 -124.11 -3.40 26.31
C GLU A 156 -122.73 -4.05 26.26
N GLN A 157 -122.27 -4.49 25.08
CA GLN A 157 -120.96 -5.12 24.92
C GLN A 157 -119.79 -4.11 24.99
N ARG A 158 -120.05 -2.83 24.73
CA ARG A 158 -119.07 -1.75 24.87
C ARG A 158 -118.47 -1.66 26.27
N GLU A 159 -119.29 -1.85 27.31
CA GLU A 159 -118.85 -1.94 28.71
C GLU A 159 -118.96 -3.37 29.28
N GLY A 160 -119.24 -4.34 28.41
CA GLY A 160 -119.62 -5.70 28.76
C GLY A 160 -118.50 -6.73 28.58
N ARG A 161 -118.92 -7.97 28.28
CA ARG A 161 -118.05 -9.14 28.23
C ARG A 161 -117.00 -9.03 27.12
N LEU A 162 -117.38 -8.50 25.95
CA LEU A 162 -116.46 -8.34 24.82
C LEU A 162 -115.28 -7.44 25.17
N MET A 163 -115.55 -6.23 25.67
CA MET A 163 -114.49 -5.28 25.99
C MET A 163 -113.53 -5.84 27.06
N SER A 164 -114.07 -6.48 28.09
CA SER A 164 -113.24 -7.13 29.12
C SER A 164 -112.37 -8.26 28.56
N SER A 165 -112.88 -9.02 27.60
CA SER A 165 -112.16 -10.13 26.95
C SER A 165 -111.08 -9.60 25.99
N LEU A 166 -111.38 -8.57 25.21
CA LEU A 166 -110.42 -7.88 24.34
C LEU A 166 -109.28 -7.24 25.14
N GLN A 167 -109.59 -6.58 26.26
CA GLN A 167 -108.59 -5.94 27.11
C GLN A 167 -107.77 -6.98 27.90
N GLY A 168 -108.39 -8.11 28.28
CA GLY A 168 -107.70 -9.30 28.78
C GLY A 168 -106.73 -9.89 27.75
N ALA A 169 -107.10 -9.90 26.47
CA ALA A 169 -106.23 -10.34 25.39
C ALA A 169 -104.98 -9.46 25.26
N VAL A 170 -105.16 -8.13 25.30
CA VAL A 170 -104.04 -7.16 25.29
C VAL A 170 -103.10 -7.38 26.48
N ASN A 171 -103.64 -7.47 27.69
CA ASN A 171 -102.84 -7.63 28.91
C ASN A 171 -102.04 -8.94 28.90
N LEU A 172 -102.66 -10.05 28.44
CA LEU A 172 -101.99 -11.34 28.40
C LEU A 172 -100.91 -11.38 27.31
N GLN A 173 -101.13 -10.73 26.16
CA GLN A 173 -100.11 -10.60 25.14
C GLN A 173 -98.94 -9.70 25.61
N GLN A 174 -99.23 -8.62 26.33
CA GLN A 174 -98.20 -7.76 26.91
C GLN A 174 -97.36 -8.50 27.95
N ALA A 175 -97.99 -9.24 28.87
CA ALA A 175 -97.29 -10.07 29.85
C ALA A 175 -96.44 -11.18 29.19
N SER A 176 -96.94 -11.80 28.12
CA SER A 176 -96.17 -12.78 27.34
C SER A 176 -94.95 -12.15 26.69
N ASN A 177 -95.09 -10.96 26.10
CA ASN A 177 -93.98 -10.22 25.51
C ASN A 177 -92.92 -9.85 26.55
N GLU A 178 -93.33 -9.39 27.74
CA GLU A 178 -92.40 -9.06 28.84
C GLU A 178 -91.59 -10.29 29.30
N ALA A 179 -92.25 -11.45 29.44
CA ALA A 179 -91.58 -12.70 29.81
C ALA A 179 -90.56 -13.18 28.75
N GLU A 180 -90.90 -13.06 27.47
CA GLU A 180 -90.01 -13.42 26.37
C GLU A 180 -88.80 -12.47 26.27
N VAL A 181 -88.99 -11.17 26.49
CA VAL A 181 -87.88 -10.20 26.54
C VAL A 181 -86.91 -10.56 27.67
N GLN A 182 -87.42 -10.92 28.86
CA GLN A 182 -86.57 -11.34 29.97
C GLN A 182 -85.79 -12.63 29.67
N GLN A 183 -86.38 -13.58 28.94
CA GLN A 183 -85.68 -14.78 28.51
C GLN A 183 -84.59 -14.46 27.47
N GLN A 184 -84.82 -13.50 26.58
CA GLN A 184 -83.83 -13.04 25.59
C GLN A 184 -82.63 -12.36 26.25
N ASP A 185 -82.84 -11.58 27.32
CA ASP A 185 -81.73 -10.97 28.08
C ASP A 185 -80.80 -12.02 28.67
N VAL A 186 -81.34 -13.12 29.20
CA VAL A 186 -80.52 -14.22 29.73
C VAL A 186 -79.70 -14.89 28.62
N VAL A 187 -80.29 -15.10 27.44
CA VAL A 187 -79.59 -15.67 26.28
C VAL A 187 -78.49 -14.73 25.78
N LEU A 188 -78.77 -13.42 25.75
CA LEU A 188 -77.78 -12.40 25.36
C LEU A 188 -76.59 -12.38 26.31
N TRP A 189 -76.83 -12.36 27.63
CA TRP A 189 -75.77 -12.42 28.63
C TRP A 189 -74.99 -13.74 28.57
N ALA A 190 -75.66 -14.86 28.29
CA ALA A 190 -74.99 -16.15 28.08
C ALA A 190 -74.10 -16.14 26.82
N ALA A 191 -74.56 -15.53 25.72
CA ALA A 191 -73.79 -15.37 24.49
C ALA A 191 -72.55 -14.47 24.70
N ILE A 192 -72.72 -13.33 25.39
CA ILE A 192 -71.61 -12.45 25.77
C ILE A 192 -70.61 -13.21 26.65
N GLY A 193 -71.09 -13.98 27.64
CA GLY A 193 -70.25 -14.81 28.49
C GLY A 193 -69.44 -15.85 27.70
N ALA A 194 -70.10 -16.56 26.77
CA ALA A 194 -69.43 -17.52 25.89
C ALA A 194 -68.38 -16.84 24.98
N MET A 195 -68.67 -15.64 24.47
CA MET A 195 -67.75 -14.86 23.65
C MET A 195 -66.52 -14.43 24.46
N LEU A 196 -66.72 -13.89 25.67
CA LEU A 196 -65.61 -13.51 26.57
C LEU A 196 -64.78 -14.72 27.00
N LEU A 197 -65.41 -15.85 27.30
CA LEU A 197 -64.73 -17.10 27.64
C LEU A 197 -63.87 -17.61 26.47
N SER A 198 -64.40 -17.57 25.24
CA SER A 198 -63.64 -17.95 24.05
C SER A 198 -62.46 -17.01 23.79
N LEU A 199 -62.62 -15.70 24.00
CA LEU A 199 -61.54 -14.73 23.89
C LEU A 199 -60.43 -15.01 24.94
N ALA A 200 -60.81 -15.31 26.17
CA ALA A 200 -59.88 -15.69 27.23
C ALA A 200 -59.14 -16.99 26.91
N LEU A 201 -59.84 -17.99 26.35
CA LEU A 201 -59.24 -19.26 25.93
C LEU A 201 -58.22 -19.05 24.79
N VAL A 202 -58.54 -18.20 23.82
CA VAL A 202 -57.62 -17.81 22.74
C VAL A 202 -56.37 -17.11 23.33
N GLY A 203 -56.57 -16.19 24.26
CA GLY A 203 -55.47 -15.56 25.01
C GLY A 203 -54.59 -16.58 25.74
N LEU A 204 -55.17 -17.59 26.36
CA LEU A 204 -54.43 -18.63 27.08
C LEU A 204 -53.70 -19.60 26.13
N ILE A 205 -54.32 -19.99 25.02
CA ILE A 205 -53.76 -20.93 24.05
C ILE A 205 -52.64 -20.29 23.21
N ILE A 206 -52.76 -19.00 22.88
CA ILE A 206 -51.80 -18.31 22.00
C ILE A 206 -50.80 -17.48 22.82
N PHE A 207 -51.27 -16.64 23.73
CA PHE A 207 -50.44 -15.59 24.34
C PHE A 207 -49.47 -16.14 25.40
N VAL A 208 -49.92 -17.06 26.26
CA VAL A 208 -49.06 -17.68 27.30
C VAL A 208 -47.87 -18.45 26.70
N PRO A 209 -48.03 -19.37 25.73
CA PRO A 209 -46.88 -20.06 25.14
C PRO A 209 -46.02 -19.14 24.26
N LEU A 210 -46.61 -18.13 23.61
CA LEU A 210 -45.84 -17.12 22.87
C LEU A 210 -44.94 -16.33 23.82
N GLN A 211 -45.46 -15.89 24.97
CA GLN A 211 -44.66 -15.24 26.01
C GLN A 211 -43.54 -16.15 26.53
N ARG A 212 -43.83 -17.44 26.77
CA ARG A 212 -42.80 -18.41 27.18
C ARG A 212 -41.72 -18.60 26.11
N LEU A 213 -42.10 -18.71 24.84
CA LEU A 213 -41.17 -18.86 23.73
C LEU A 213 -40.30 -17.62 23.54
N VAL A 214 -40.90 -16.43 23.59
CA VAL A 214 -40.18 -15.15 23.50
C VAL A 214 -39.21 -15.01 24.67
N ARG A 215 -39.62 -15.35 25.89
CA ARG A 215 -38.75 -15.31 27.07
C ARG A 215 -37.59 -16.30 26.96
N GLN A 216 -37.86 -17.53 26.53
CA GLN A 216 -36.82 -18.54 26.32
C GLN A 216 -35.82 -18.12 25.22
N ARG A 217 -36.30 -17.57 24.10
CA ARG A 217 -35.45 -17.04 23.03
C ARG A 217 -34.67 -15.80 23.48
N SER A 218 -35.26 -14.96 24.32
CA SER A 218 -34.59 -13.78 24.88
C SER A 218 -33.44 -14.19 25.80
N GLU A 219 -33.65 -15.18 26.67
CA GLU A 219 -32.61 -15.70 27.57
C GLU A 219 -31.47 -16.38 26.77
N GLU A 220 -31.80 -17.15 25.72
CA GLU A 220 -30.83 -17.74 24.79
C GLU A 220 -30.04 -16.66 24.01
N LEU A 221 -30.70 -15.59 23.55
CA LEU A 221 -30.06 -14.46 22.86
C LEU A 221 -29.14 -13.65 23.79
N ILE A 222 -29.53 -13.46 25.05
CA ILE A 222 -28.71 -12.74 26.03
C ILE A 222 -27.45 -13.54 26.36
N THR A 223 -27.59 -14.85 26.64
CA THR A 223 -26.43 -15.70 26.92
C THR A 223 -25.49 -15.83 25.71
N THR A 224 -26.05 -15.93 24.50
CA THR A 224 -25.23 -15.95 23.27
C THR A 224 -24.54 -14.61 23.03
N ASN A 225 -25.21 -13.47 23.27
CA ASN A 225 -24.58 -12.15 23.17
C ASN A 225 -23.47 -11.97 24.21
N GLN A 226 -23.69 -12.38 25.46
CA GLN A 226 -22.65 -12.33 26.50
C GLN A 226 -21.44 -13.18 26.12
N ARG A 227 -21.65 -14.37 25.54
CA ARG A 227 -20.57 -15.23 25.04
C ARG A 227 -19.82 -14.58 23.87
N LEU A 228 -20.53 -13.96 22.93
CA LEU A 228 -19.91 -13.25 21.80
C LEU A 228 -19.15 -12.00 22.26
N GLN A 229 -19.67 -11.27 23.25
CA GLN A 229 -18.97 -10.13 23.85
C GLN A 229 -17.69 -10.57 24.54
N GLY A 230 -17.72 -11.64 25.35
CA GLY A 230 -16.51 -12.17 25.98
C GLY A 230 -15.48 -12.68 24.96
N GLN A 231 -15.92 -13.27 23.84
CA GLN A 231 -15.02 -13.65 22.74
C GLN A 231 -14.44 -12.44 22.02
N ASN A 232 -15.23 -11.40 21.77
CA ASN A 232 -14.76 -10.17 21.13
C ASN A 232 -13.77 -9.40 22.03
N GLU A 233 -13.99 -9.38 23.35
CA GLU A 233 -13.04 -8.80 24.30
C GLU A 233 -11.71 -9.58 24.32
N ALA A 234 -11.77 -10.91 24.34
CA ALA A 234 -10.58 -11.76 24.28
C ALA A 234 -9.79 -11.56 22.96
N VAL A 235 -10.48 -11.47 21.83
CA VAL A 235 -9.87 -11.18 20.52
C VAL A 235 -9.31 -9.75 20.48
N GLY A 236 -9.99 -8.79 21.09
CA GLY A 236 -9.52 -7.41 21.20
C GLY A 236 -8.22 -7.31 22.00
N ASN A 237 -8.15 -7.98 23.16
CA ASN A 237 -6.94 -8.01 23.98
C ASN A 237 -5.78 -8.69 23.27
N LEU A 238 -6.02 -9.83 22.60
CA LEU A 238 -4.98 -10.51 21.81
C LEU A 238 -4.48 -9.64 20.66
N THR A 239 -5.39 -8.96 19.94
CA THR A 239 -5.02 -8.03 18.85
C THR A 239 -4.11 -6.92 19.38
N ARG A 240 -4.46 -6.31 20.51
CA ARG A 240 -3.64 -5.27 21.15
C ARG A 240 -2.26 -5.79 21.56
N ASP A 241 -2.20 -6.97 22.17
CA ASP A 241 -0.93 -7.56 22.60
C ASP A 241 -0.04 -7.92 21.39
N MET A 242 -0.64 -8.37 20.28
CA MET A 242 0.06 -8.61 19.01
C MET A 242 0.59 -7.32 18.37
N GLU A 243 -0.18 -6.22 18.40
CA GLU A 243 0.26 -4.92 17.91
C GLU A 243 1.46 -4.39 18.71
N LEU A 244 1.41 -4.50 20.04
CA LEU A 244 2.53 -4.14 20.90
C LEU A 244 3.75 -5.02 20.64
N ALA A 245 3.55 -6.34 20.45
CA ALA A 245 4.63 -7.25 20.10
C ALA A 245 5.29 -6.88 18.77
N ALA A 246 4.50 -6.56 17.74
CA ALA A 246 5.01 -6.13 16.44
C ALA A 246 5.79 -4.81 16.53
N GLU A 247 5.28 -3.83 17.28
CA GLU A 247 5.96 -2.54 17.51
C GLU A 247 7.32 -2.74 18.20
N ILE A 248 7.37 -3.54 19.27
CA ILE A 248 8.62 -3.85 19.98
C ILE A 248 9.60 -4.57 19.06
N GLY A 249 9.10 -5.57 18.31
CA GLY A 249 9.86 -6.29 17.31
C GLY A 249 10.60 -5.39 16.33
N GLN A 250 9.87 -4.45 15.75
CA GLN A 250 10.40 -3.52 14.77
C GLN A 250 11.55 -2.69 15.37
N VAL A 251 11.33 -2.08 16.54
CA VAL A 251 12.35 -1.23 17.20
C VAL A 251 13.59 -2.04 17.57
N VAL A 252 13.41 -3.28 18.04
CA VAL A 252 14.51 -4.16 18.42
C VAL A 252 15.34 -4.57 17.20
N THR A 253 14.71 -4.88 16.05
CA THR A 253 15.45 -5.31 14.85
C THR A 253 16.35 -4.23 14.22
N GLU A 254 16.18 -2.96 14.57
CA GLU A 254 17.01 -1.86 14.06
C GLU A 254 18.34 -1.70 14.83
N ILE A 255 18.49 -2.36 15.97
CA ILE A 255 19.66 -2.21 16.85
C ILE A 255 20.70 -3.27 16.52
N GLN A 256 21.91 -2.83 16.16
CA GLN A 256 23.01 -3.70 15.74
C GLN A 256 23.89 -4.17 16.91
N ASP A 257 23.96 -3.40 17.99
CA ASP A 257 24.75 -3.73 19.17
C ASP A 257 23.97 -4.67 20.11
N LEU A 258 24.54 -5.83 20.43
CA LEU A 258 23.86 -6.87 21.19
C LEU A 258 23.45 -6.40 22.60
N ASP A 259 24.33 -5.69 23.31
CA ASP A 259 24.03 -5.28 24.68
C ASP A 259 22.98 -4.17 24.70
N ALA A 260 23.08 -3.20 23.78
CA ALA A 260 22.06 -2.16 23.60
C ALA A 260 20.70 -2.75 23.18
N LEU A 261 20.71 -3.74 22.28
CA LEU A 261 19.53 -4.48 21.83
C LEU A 261 18.79 -5.10 23.02
N LEU A 262 19.51 -5.89 23.82
CA LEU A 262 18.93 -6.64 24.94
C LEU A 262 18.38 -5.71 26.02
N ILE A 263 19.11 -4.64 26.36
CA ILE A 263 18.65 -3.62 27.33
C ILE A 263 17.38 -2.94 26.82
N ARG A 264 17.39 -2.49 25.56
CA ARG A 264 16.24 -1.79 24.98
C ARG A 264 15.01 -2.70 24.89
N ALA A 265 15.21 -3.96 24.55
CA ALA A 265 14.14 -4.96 24.50
C ALA A 265 13.46 -5.13 25.86
N VAL A 266 14.22 -5.36 26.93
CA VAL A 266 13.62 -5.59 28.26
C VAL A 266 12.87 -4.34 28.77
N ASP A 267 13.38 -3.14 28.49
CA ASP A 267 12.72 -1.89 28.87
C ASP A 267 11.42 -1.64 28.08
N LEU A 268 11.42 -1.93 26.77
CA LEU A 268 10.23 -1.81 25.94
C LEU A 268 9.15 -2.82 26.34
N VAL A 269 9.54 -4.09 26.54
CA VAL A 269 8.60 -5.13 26.97
C VAL A 269 8.01 -4.80 28.33
N ARG A 270 8.83 -4.34 29.29
CA ARG A 270 8.33 -3.93 30.61
C ARG A 270 7.36 -2.76 30.52
N SER A 271 7.72 -1.69 29.82
CA SER A 271 6.94 -0.45 29.79
C SER A 271 5.63 -0.57 28.99
N ARG A 272 5.64 -1.31 27.87
CA ARG A 272 4.47 -1.45 27.00
C ARG A 272 3.40 -2.38 27.57
N PHE A 273 3.81 -3.42 28.28
CA PHE A 273 2.92 -4.40 28.90
C PHE A 273 2.67 -4.16 30.40
N ASP A 274 3.14 -3.01 30.94
CA ASP A 274 3.00 -2.62 32.35
C ASP A 274 3.45 -3.72 33.34
N LEU A 275 4.62 -4.30 33.07
CA LEU A 275 5.16 -5.40 33.86
C LEU A 275 5.96 -4.87 35.05
N TYR A 276 5.94 -5.65 36.13
CA TYR A 276 6.74 -5.37 37.32
C TYR A 276 8.24 -5.43 37.00
N TYR A 277 8.66 -6.49 36.29
CA TYR A 277 10.06 -6.69 35.95
C TYR A 277 10.23 -7.60 34.72
N THR A 278 11.18 -7.27 33.86
CA THR A 278 11.56 -8.06 32.67
C THR A 278 13.07 -8.26 32.63
N GLN A 279 13.51 -9.41 32.15
CA GLN A 279 14.92 -9.73 31.95
C GLN A 279 15.15 -10.73 30.81
N ILE A 280 16.35 -10.73 30.22
CA ILE A 280 16.80 -11.70 29.22
C ILE A 280 18.06 -12.40 29.71
N TYR A 281 18.00 -13.73 29.69
CA TYR A 281 19.17 -14.59 29.83
C TYR A 281 19.67 -15.04 28.47
N MET A 282 20.99 -15.14 28.33
CA MET A 282 21.64 -15.75 27.16
C MET A 282 22.31 -17.06 27.56
N THR A 283 22.32 -18.04 26.66
CA THR A 283 23.03 -19.29 26.89
C THR A 283 24.55 -19.09 26.81
N ASP A 284 25.30 -19.83 27.62
CA ASP A 284 26.75 -19.92 27.43
C ASP A 284 27.09 -20.76 26.16
N PRO A 285 28.33 -20.70 25.65
CA PRO A 285 28.72 -21.46 24.45
C PRO A 285 28.48 -22.97 24.54
N ASN A 286 28.50 -23.55 25.75
CA ASN A 286 28.22 -24.97 25.98
C ASN A 286 26.74 -25.26 26.25
N ARG A 287 25.87 -24.24 26.28
CA ARG A 287 24.43 -24.28 26.54
C ARG A 287 24.03 -25.03 27.81
N ARG A 288 24.85 -24.91 28.85
CA ARG A 288 24.64 -25.53 30.17
C ARG A 288 24.10 -24.54 31.19
N SER A 289 24.30 -23.25 30.96
CA SER A 289 23.90 -22.18 31.86
C SER A 289 23.28 -21.01 31.12
N LEU A 290 22.34 -20.36 31.79
CA LEU A 290 21.71 -19.11 31.42
C LEU A 290 22.41 -17.98 32.18
N LEU A 291 23.06 -17.07 31.48
CA LEU A 291 23.69 -15.87 32.03
C LEU A 291 22.75 -14.68 31.82
N LEU A 292 22.46 -13.94 32.89
CA LEU A 292 21.68 -12.71 32.79
C LEU A 292 22.48 -11.66 32.00
N ARG A 293 21.93 -11.18 30.88
CA ARG A 293 22.57 -10.16 30.02
C ARG A 293 21.81 -8.84 29.96
N ALA A 294 20.51 -8.85 30.27
CA ALA A 294 19.73 -7.64 30.43
C ALA A 294 18.65 -7.83 31.49
N GLY A 295 18.41 -6.81 32.30
CA GLY A 295 17.33 -6.78 33.30
C GLY A 295 16.93 -5.34 33.58
N THR A 296 15.64 -5.12 33.83
CA THR A 296 15.09 -3.77 34.00
C THR A 296 15.38 -3.14 35.37
N GLY A 297 15.62 -1.82 35.39
CA GLY A 297 15.80 -1.05 36.63
C GLY A 297 17.02 -1.42 37.48
N GLU A 298 17.04 -0.96 38.74
CA GLU A 298 18.16 -1.16 39.66
C GLU A 298 18.38 -2.64 40.03
N VAL A 299 17.29 -3.42 40.09
CA VAL A 299 17.33 -4.86 40.35
C VAL A 299 18.09 -5.59 39.24
N GLY A 300 17.76 -5.31 37.98
CA GLY A 300 18.44 -5.91 36.84
C GLY A 300 19.94 -5.60 36.83
N ARG A 301 20.30 -4.34 37.08
CA ARG A 301 21.71 -3.92 37.20
C ARG A 301 22.45 -4.66 38.32
N THR A 302 21.84 -4.75 39.50
CA THR A 302 22.40 -5.46 40.66
C THR A 302 22.62 -6.95 40.37
N LEU A 303 21.70 -7.60 39.66
CA LEU A 303 21.83 -9.02 39.28
C LEU A 303 22.90 -9.23 38.20
N MET A 304 23.02 -8.31 37.25
CA MET A 304 24.08 -8.34 36.22
C MET A 304 25.47 -8.13 36.81
N ASP A 305 25.64 -7.15 37.71
CA ASP A 305 26.92 -6.87 38.39
C ASP A 305 27.41 -8.07 39.22
N ARG A 306 26.48 -8.91 39.70
CA ARG A 306 26.77 -10.16 40.41
C ARG A 306 27.04 -11.35 39.47
N GLY A 307 26.94 -11.16 38.16
CA GLY A 307 27.09 -12.22 37.17
C GLY A 307 26.07 -13.34 37.35
N HIS A 308 24.81 -13.00 37.64
CA HIS A 308 23.76 -13.97 37.95
C HIS A 308 23.58 -15.01 36.85
N ARG A 309 23.61 -16.29 37.25
CA ARG A 309 23.57 -17.46 36.35
C ARG A 309 22.61 -18.52 36.89
N LEU A 310 21.91 -19.19 35.98
CA LEU A 310 21.02 -20.31 36.27
C LEU A 310 21.45 -21.53 35.45
N ALA A 311 21.19 -22.75 35.92
CA ALA A 311 21.43 -23.95 35.12
C ALA A 311 20.32 -24.11 34.07
N VAL A 312 20.65 -24.68 32.90
CA VAL A 312 19.65 -25.16 31.94
C VAL A 312 19.17 -26.53 32.44
N ALA A 313 18.34 -26.51 33.47
CA ALA A 313 17.87 -27.67 34.20
C ALA A 313 16.46 -27.43 34.76
N PRO A 314 15.73 -28.48 35.20
CA PRO A 314 14.41 -28.33 35.80
C PRO A 314 14.44 -27.80 37.26
N ASP A 315 15.32 -26.84 37.56
CA ASP A 315 15.55 -26.27 38.89
C ASP A 315 14.96 -24.86 39.06
N SER A 316 14.73 -24.16 37.95
CA SER A 316 14.16 -22.81 37.88
C SER A 316 13.20 -22.71 36.70
N ILE A 317 12.24 -21.78 36.75
CA ILE A 317 11.28 -21.54 35.65
C ILE A 317 12.03 -21.25 34.33
N ASN A 318 13.08 -20.43 34.39
CA ASN A 318 13.93 -20.13 33.23
C ASN A 318 14.72 -21.34 32.74
N GLY A 319 15.29 -22.13 33.65
CA GLY A 319 15.99 -23.36 33.33
C GLY A 319 15.09 -24.39 32.65
N ILE A 320 13.84 -24.55 33.14
CA ILE A 320 12.82 -25.43 32.55
C ILE A 320 12.50 -24.98 31.14
N ALA A 321 12.20 -23.68 30.93
CA ALA A 321 11.86 -23.16 29.61
C ALA A 321 12.99 -23.37 28.59
N ALA A 322 14.24 -23.15 29.00
CA ALA A 322 15.41 -23.42 28.16
C ALA A 322 15.63 -24.92 27.89
N TYR A 323 15.49 -25.76 28.92
CA TYR A 323 15.71 -27.21 28.82
C TYR A 323 14.66 -27.90 27.94
N GLU A 324 13.39 -27.55 28.14
CA GLU A 324 12.25 -28.13 27.42
C GLU A 324 11.97 -27.42 26.09
N ARG A 325 12.61 -26.27 25.82
CA ARG A 325 12.37 -25.39 24.66
C ARG A 325 10.89 -25.03 24.49
N ARG A 326 10.18 -24.84 25.60
CA ARG A 326 8.78 -24.43 25.60
C ARG A 326 8.55 -23.33 26.63
N SER A 327 7.62 -22.45 26.32
CA SER A 327 7.21 -21.40 27.25
C SER A 327 6.58 -21.99 28.50
N LEU A 328 6.94 -21.43 29.66
CA LEU A 328 6.38 -21.83 30.96
C LEU A 328 5.67 -20.64 31.60
N ILE A 329 4.42 -20.86 32.04
CA ILE A 329 3.60 -19.84 32.70
C ILE A 329 3.32 -20.29 34.13
N VAL A 330 3.63 -19.42 35.09
CA VAL A 330 3.27 -19.55 36.49
C VAL A 330 2.29 -18.42 36.82
N ALA A 331 1.00 -18.77 36.84
CA ALA A 331 -0.08 -17.81 37.04
C ALA A 331 -0.20 -17.33 38.51
N ASP A 332 0.24 -18.15 39.47
CA ASP A 332 0.39 -17.78 40.88
C ASP A 332 1.67 -18.39 41.44
N THR A 333 2.59 -17.54 41.87
CA THR A 333 3.90 -17.95 42.40
C THR A 333 3.81 -18.66 43.75
N GLU A 334 2.79 -18.36 44.57
CA GLU A 334 2.59 -19.01 45.88
C GLU A 334 2.10 -20.45 45.73
N ALA A 335 1.41 -20.76 44.63
CA ALA A 335 0.86 -22.08 44.35
C ALA A 335 1.81 -22.99 43.54
N SER A 336 2.95 -22.47 43.06
CA SER A 336 3.81 -23.17 42.11
C SER A 336 5.05 -23.78 42.76
N ALA A 337 5.20 -25.10 42.66
CA ALA A 337 6.40 -25.80 43.09
C ALA A 337 7.65 -25.50 42.24
N ALA A 338 7.47 -24.95 41.02
CA ALA A 338 8.56 -24.56 40.13
C ALA A 338 9.12 -23.17 40.44
N PHE A 339 8.35 -22.32 41.13
CA PHE A 339 8.77 -20.97 41.48
C PHE A 339 9.84 -20.99 42.59
N ARG A 340 10.82 -20.10 42.47
CA ARG A 340 11.86 -19.87 43.48
C ARG A 340 11.91 -18.37 43.76
N PRO A 341 11.59 -17.92 44.98
CA PRO A 341 11.54 -16.50 45.30
C PRO A 341 12.93 -15.87 45.20
N ASN A 342 13.00 -14.73 44.51
CA ASN A 342 14.20 -13.89 44.48
C ASN A 342 14.01 -12.74 45.49
N VAL A 343 14.97 -12.58 46.41
CA VAL A 343 14.91 -11.56 47.45
C VAL A 343 14.80 -10.14 46.89
N LEU A 344 15.34 -9.90 45.69
CA LEU A 344 15.27 -8.59 45.03
C LEU A 344 13.94 -8.34 44.29
N LEU A 345 13.08 -9.36 44.16
CA LEU A 345 11.79 -9.30 43.47
C LEU A 345 10.69 -9.90 44.37
N PRO A 346 10.44 -9.33 45.56
CA PRO A 346 9.51 -9.91 46.53
C PRO A 346 8.04 -9.81 46.11
N GLU A 347 7.71 -8.91 45.18
CA GLU A 347 6.33 -8.67 44.75
C GLU A 347 5.90 -9.55 43.58
N THR A 348 6.74 -10.46 43.07
CA THR A 348 6.38 -11.31 41.93
C THR A 348 5.27 -12.28 42.27
N ARG A 349 4.09 -12.06 41.68
CA ARG A 349 2.87 -12.87 41.86
C ARG A 349 2.55 -13.76 40.68
N SER A 350 3.00 -13.41 39.48
CA SER A 350 3.00 -14.30 38.31
C SER A 350 4.28 -14.12 37.49
N GLU A 351 4.68 -15.18 36.79
CA GLU A 351 5.93 -15.23 36.03
C GLU A 351 5.74 -16.03 34.72
N MET A 352 6.36 -15.56 33.64
CA MET A 352 6.38 -16.25 32.34
C MET A 352 7.82 -16.29 31.83
N ALA A 353 8.29 -17.49 31.46
CA ALA A 353 9.57 -17.70 30.82
C ALA A 353 9.34 -18.19 29.38
N VAL A 354 9.82 -17.41 28.42
CA VAL A 354 9.68 -17.66 26.99
C VAL A 354 11.06 -17.93 26.40
N PRO A 355 11.32 -19.11 25.81
CA PRO A 355 12.61 -19.41 25.19
C PRO A 355 12.81 -18.56 23.94
N ILE A 356 14.01 -17.99 23.80
CA ILE A 356 14.45 -17.28 22.60
C ILE A 356 15.10 -18.32 21.69
N LEU A 357 14.36 -18.73 20.66
CA LEU A 357 14.74 -19.81 19.75
C LEU A 357 15.04 -19.25 18.37
N TYR A 358 16.19 -19.62 17.81
CA TYR A 358 16.48 -19.42 16.40
C TYR A 358 16.58 -20.80 15.74
N GLN A 359 15.64 -21.09 14.84
CA GLN A 359 15.41 -22.45 14.34
C GLN A 359 15.14 -23.41 15.52
N ASP A 360 15.98 -24.43 15.74
CA ASP A 360 15.86 -25.37 16.86
C ASP A 360 16.85 -25.07 18.01
N GLU A 361 17.56 -23.95 17.92
CA GLU A 361 18.62 -23.57 18.83
C GLU A 361 18.15 -22.61 19.93
N ILE A 362 18.46 -22.96 21.19
CA ILE A 362 18.20 -22.10 22.35
C ILE A 362 19.29 -21.05 22.50
N LEU A 363 18.96 -19.81 22.18
CA LEU A 363 19.84 -18.65 22.34
C LEU A 363 19.75 -18.06 23.75
N GLY A 364 18.56 -18.14 24.37
CA GLY A 364 18.30 -17.48 25.64
C GLY A 364 16.88 -17.67 26.14
N VAL A 365 16.51 -16.95 27.19
CA VAL A 365 15.16 -16.94 27.77
C VAL A 365 14.76 -15.51 28.10
N LEU A 366 13.63 -15.08 27.56
CA LEU A 366 12.93 -13.87 27.97
C LEU A 366 12.05 -14.20 29.18
N ASN A 367 12.30 -13.53 30.30
CA ASN A 367 11.58 -13.74 31.54
C ASN A 367 10.80 -12.47 31.92
N LEU A 368 9.53 -12.67 32.27
CA LEU A 368 8.53 -11.65 32.50
C LEU A 368 7.91 -11.88 33.87
N GLN A 369 7.78 -10.83 34.67
CA GLN A 369 7.26 -10.90 36.03
C GLN A 369 6.21 -9.82 36.26
N SER A 370 5.12 -10.19 36.93
CA SER A 370 4.03 -9.28 37.29
C SER A 370 3.74 -9.36 38.79
N ALA A 371 3.37 -8.23 39.38
CA ALA A 371 2.95 -8.13 40.77
C ALA A 371 1.49 -8.55 41.00
N VAL A 372 0.80 -9.00 39.94
CA VAL A 372 -0.61 -9.40 39.98
C VAL A 372 -0.74 -10.90 39.72
N VAL A 373 -1.57 -11.58 40.52
CA VAL A 373 -1.94 -12.99 40.32
C VAL A 373 -2.74 -13.11 39.03
N ASN A 374 -2.40 -14.09 38.18
CA ASN A 374 -2.89 -14.23 36.80
C ASN A 374 -2.59 -13.03 35.89
N GLY A 375 -1.67 -12.13 36.28
CA GLY A 375 -1.25 -11.00 35.43
C GLY A 375 -0.56 -11.46 34.14
N LEU A 376 0.11 -12.61 34.19
CA LEU A 376 0.65 -13.32 33.03
C LEU A 376 -0.14 -14.62 32.83
N SER A 377 -0.83 -14.74 31.69
CA SER A 377 -1.73 -15.86 31.38
C SER A 377 -1.47 -16.44 29.99
N SER A 378 -2.13 -17.56 29.68
CA SER A 378 -2.04 -18.18 28.34
C SER A 378 -2.61 -17.30 27.23
N ALA A 379 -3.43 -16.29 27.55
CA ALA A 379 -4.00 -15.39 26.54
C ALA A 379 -2.96 -14.45 25.92
N SER A 380 -1.99 -13.98 26.72
CA SER A 380 -0.93 -13.05 26.28
C SER A 380 0.34 -13.77 25.81
N LEU A 381 0.45 -15.09 26.04
CA LEU A 381 1.63 -15.88 25.66
C LEU A 381 2.04 -15.74 24.19
N PRO A 382 1.12 -15.79 23.21
CA PRO A 382 1.50 -15.68 21.80
C PRO A 382 2.25 -14.36 21.48
N ALA A 383 1.94 -13.27 22.18
CA ALA A 383 2.61 -11.99 22.00
C ALA A 383 4.07 -12.03 22.45
N PHE A 384 4.32 -12.63 23.62
CA PHE A 384 5.68 -12.77 24.12
C PHE A 384 6.50 -13.80 23.32
N GLU A 385 5.87 -14.84 22.77
CA GLU A 385 6.52 -15.77 21.83
C GLU A 385 6.91 -15.08 20.52
N ALA A 386 6.05 -14.19 19.99
CA ALA A 386 6.38 -13.38 18.82
C ALA A 386 7.57 -12.44 19.09
N ILE A 387 7.59 -11.76 20.25
CA ILE A 387 8.72 -10.92 20.68
C ILE A 387 10.00 -11.75 20.81
N ALA A 388 9.92 -12.92 21.44
CA ALA A 388 11.08 -13.81 21.59
C ALA A 388 11.61 -14.29 20.23
N GLY A 389 10.73 -14.57 19.27
CA GLY A 389 11.12 -14.92 17.90
C GLY A 389 11.84 -13.77 17.18
N GLN A 390 11.35 -12.53 17.32
CA GLN A 390 11.99 -11.35 16.74
C GLN A 390 13.33 -11.04 17.43
N LEU A 391 13.41 -11.20 18.75
CA LEU A 391 14.65 -11.10 19.50
C LEU A 391 15.68 -12.12 19.02
N ALA A 392 15.26 -13.36 18.75
CA ALA A 392 16.17 -14.39 18.24
C ALA A 392 16.82 -13.98 16.92
N VAL A 393 16.03 -13.44 15.98
CA VAL A 393 16.53 -12.93 14.70
C VAL A 393 17.48 -11.75 14.91
N ALA A 394 17.10 -10.79 15.76
CA ALA A 394 17.92 -9.60 16.00
C ALA A 394 19.25 -9.94 16.69
N ILE A 395 19.24 -10.87 17.65
CA ILE A 395 20.45 -11.38 18.32
C ILE A 395 21.40 -12.05 17.31
N VAL A 396 20.88 -12.89 16.41
CA VAL A 396 21.69 -13.52 15.37
C VAL A 396 22.30 -12.48 14.43
N ASN A 397 21.52 -11.48 14.03
CA ASN A 397 21.99 -10.41 13.17
C ASN A 397 23.08 -9.56 13.84
N ALA A 398 22.89 -9.19 15.11
CA ALA A 398 23.87 -8.44 15.90
C ALA A 398 25.20 -9.20 16.00
N ASN A 399 25.16 -10.50 16.33
CA ASN A 399 26.34 -11.35 16.39
C ASN A 399 27.03 -11.48 15.02
N LEU A 400 26.28 -11.71 13.94
CA LEU A 400 26.84 -11.85 12.59
C LEU A 400 27.55 -10.57 12.14
N PHE A 401 26.98 -9.42 12.47
CA PHE A 401 27.56 -8.13 12.15
C PHE A 401 28.86 -7.88 12.91
N GLU A 402 28.91 -8.22 14.21
CA GLU A 402 30.13 -8.12 15.01
C GLU A 402 31.25 -9.01 14.45
N VAL A 403 30.93 -10.27 14.11
CA VAL A 403 31.88 -11.19 13.46
C VAL A 403 32.42 -10.62 12.15
N THR A 404 31.54 -10.06 11.32
CA THR A 404 31.93 -9.48 10.03
C THR A 404 32.81 -8.25 10.20
N ARG A 405 32.48 -7.37 11.15
CA ARG A 405 33.27 -6.19 11.48
C ARG A 405 34.68 -6.58 11.93
N ASN A 406 34.78 -7.52 12.87
CA ASN A 406 36.07 -7.98 13.40
C ASN A 406 36.93 -8.60 12.28
N ALA A 407 36.32 -9.39 11.39
CA ALA A 407 37.03 -9.97 10.24
C ALA A 407 37.55 -8.90 9.27
N GLN A 408 36.77 -7.83 9.02
CA GLN A 408 37.19 -6.71 8.18
C GLN A 408 38.37 -5.94 8.79
N GLU A 409 38.32 -5.67 10.09
CA GLU A 409 39.40 -5.01 10.81
C GLU A 409 40.69 -5.84 10.79
N GLU A 410 40.58 -7.16 11.00
CA GLU A 410 41.72 -8.08 10.94
C GLU A 410 42.35 -8.14 9.54
N MET A 411 41.52 -8.24 8.49
CA MET A 411 41.98 -8.20 7.10
C MET A 411 42.67 -6.87 6.77
N ALA A 412 42.13 -5.74 7.22
CA ALA A 412 42.73 -4.43 7.01
C ALA A 412 44.10 -4.30 7.69
N LEU A 413 44.24 -4.80 8.93
CA LEU A 413 45.51 -4.83 9.65
C LEU A 413 46.55 -5.73 8.95
N GLN A 414 46.13 -6.88 8.43
CA GLN A 414 47.01 -7.79 7.70
C GLN A 414 47.49 -7.19 6.37
N ALA A 415 46.59 -6.58 5.60
CA ALA A 415 46.92 -5.90 4.34
C ALA A 415 47.92 -4.76 4.55
N ARG A 416 47.77 -3.99 5.64
CA ARG A 416 48.69 -2.92 6.01
C ARG A 416 50.09 -3.46 6.34
N ARG A 417 50.18 -4.52 7.15
CA ARG A 417 51.48 -5.17 7.50
C ARG A 417 52.20 -5.69 6.27
N LEU A 418 51.49 -6.33 5.34
CA LEU A 418 52.06 -6.83 4.09
C LEU A 418 52.57 -5.70 3.20
N THR A 419 51.85 -4.58 3.14
CA THR A 419 52.25 -3.39 2.38
C THR A 419 53.53 -2.78 2.96
N GLU A 420 53.59 -2.58 4.29
CA GLU A 420 54.76 -2.03 4.98
C GLU A 420 55.99 -2.93 4.82
N ALA A 421 55.84 -4.26 5.00
CA ALA A 421 56.92 -5.23 4.82
C ALA A 421 57.42 -5.26 3.37
N GLY A 422 56.52 -5.33 2.39
CA GLY A 422 56.89 -5.39 0.98
C GLY A 422 57.60 -4.12 0.49
N TRP A 423 57.23 -2.95 1.01
CA TRP A 423 57.95 -1.69 0.71
C TRP A 423 59.32 -1.62 1.38
N SER A 424 59.44 -2.08 2.62
CA SER A 424 60.73 -2.17 3.32
C SER A 424 61.71 -3.11 2.59
N ASP A 425 61.26 -4.31 2.23
CA ASP A 425 62.08 -5.30 1.51
C ASP A 425 62.50 -4.78 0.13
N PHE A 426 61.58 -4.13 -0.59
CA PHE A 426 61.86 -3.55 -1.90
C PHE A 426 62.89 -2.42 -1.83
N LEU A 427 62.78 -1.50 -0.85
CA LEU A 427 63.75 -0.41 -0.69
C LEU A 427 65.12 -0.91 -0.24
N ASN A 428 65.18 -1.95 0.60
CA ASN A 428 66.43 -2.55 1.05
C ASN A 428 67.13 -3.37 -0.06
N ALA A 429 66.38 -4.07 -0.91
CA ALA A 429 66.93 -4.90 -1.98
C ALA A 429 67.60 -4.11 -3.12
N VAL A 430 67.36 -2.79 -3.22
CA VAL A 430 67.89 -1.93 -4.29
C VAL A 430 69.29 -1.35 -3.97
N ASP A 431 69.89 -1.67 -2.82
CA ASP A 431 71.27 -1.33 -2.42
C ASP A 431 71.62 0.17 -2.58
N ARG A 432 70.74 1.06 -2.10
CA ARG A 432 70.96 2.51 -2.05
C ARG A 432 70.61 3.02 -0.66
N GLY A 433 71.50 3.86 -0.09
CA GLY A 433 71.38 4.37 1.29
C GLY A 433 70.00 4.94 1.63
N GLU A 434 69.68 4.95 2.94
CA GLU A 434 68.35 5.05 3.59
C GLU A 434 67.35 6.16 3.14
N THR A 435 67.67 7.01 2.15
CA THR A 435 66.75 8.03 1.60
C THR A 435 67.05 8.35 0.13
N ILE A 436 66.02 8.32 -0.74
CA ILE A 436 66.07 8.79 -2.13
C ILE A 436 65.40 10.16 -2.20
N GLY A 437 66.07 11.20 -2.71
CA GLY A 437 65.45 12.52 -2.84
C GLY A 437 66.03 13.39 -3.95
N TYR A 438 65.19 14.28 -4.47
CA TYR A 438 65.53 15.22 -5.55
C TYR A 438 65.02 16.62 -5.24
N VAL A 439 65.77 17.62 -5.69
CA VAL A 439 65.39 19.03 -5.63
C VAL A 439 65.53 19.66 -7.00
N TYR A 440 64.51 20.40 -7.41
CA TYR A 440 64.53 21.29 -8.56
C TYR A 440 64.50 22.74 -8.10
N ASP A 441 65.46 23.53 -8.57
CA ASP A 441 65.56 24.99 -8.36
C ASP A 441 65.86 25.70 -9.70
N GLN A 442 66.03 27.02 -9.69
CA GLN A 442 66.32 27.82 -10.91
C GLN A 442 67.65 27.44 -11.62
N SER A 443 68.51 26.63 -11.00
CA SER A 443 69.76 26.11 -11.58
C SER A 443 69.66 24.66 -12.07
N GLY A 444 68.49 24.04 -11.99
CA GLY A 444 68.21 22.69 -12.50
C GLY A 444 68.01 21.63 -11.41
N LEU A 445 67.91 20.37 -11.85
CA LEU A 445 67.63 19.21 -10.99
C LEU A 445 68.90 18.70 -10.30
N LYS A 446 68.84 18.45 -8.98
CA LYS A 446 69.96 17.93 -8.17
C LYS A 446 69.52 16.74 -7.30
N SER A 447 70.39 15.72 -7.20
CA SER A 447 70.21 14.57 -6.30
C SER A 447 70.54 14.95 -4.85
N MET A 448 69.72 14.48 -3.91
CA MET A 448 69.96 14.63 -2.47
C MET A 448 70.65 13.37 -1.92
N ASN A 449 71.95 13.46 -1.66
CA ASN A 449 72.70 12.30 -1.16
C ASN A 449 72.87 12.27 0.37
N HIS A 450 72.38 13.25 1.16
CA HIS A 450 72.65 13.34 2.61
C HIS A 450 71.43 13.81 3.43
N ARG A 451 71.36 13.37 4.72
CA ARG A 451 70.38 13.81 5.72
C ARG A 451 70.25 15.35 5.74
N PRO A 452 69.03 15.90 5.89
CA PRO A 452 68.81 17.34 5.79
C PRO A 452 69.49 18.08 6.95
N ARG A 453 70.28 19.10 6.61
CA ARG A 453 70.57 20.22 7.51
C ARG A 453 69.25 20.99 7.67
N ARG A 454 68.77 21.19 8.90
CA ARG A 454 67.49 21.86 9.26
C ARG A 454 67.09 22.92 8.21
N ALA A 455 66.01 22.68 7.48
CA ALA A 455 65.39 23.70 6.65
C ALA A 455 64.79 24.77 7.58
N SER A 456 65.24 26.01 7.44
CA SER A 456 64.54 27.18 7.98
C SER A 456 63.12 27.15 7.42
N HIS A 457 62.10 27.21 8.29
CA HIS A 457 60.72 27.34 7.85
C HIS A 457 60.58 28.69 7.11
N SER A 458 60.62 28.68 5.78
CA SER A 458 60.17 29.82 4.99
C SER A 458 58.65 29.84 5.03
N VAL A 459 58.06 31.03 5.19
CA VAL A 459 56.62 31.30 5.42
C VAL A 459 55.72 30.85 4.24
N ASN A 460 56.24 30.18 3.22
CA ASN A 460 55.52 29.87 1.98
C ASN A 460 55.89 28.51 1.35
N THR A 461 55.90 27.46 2.18
CA THR A 461 56.21 26.08 1.76
C THR A 461 54.99 25.17 1.94
N TYR A 462 54.54 24.52 0.87
CA TYR A 462 53.49 23.49 0.88
C TYR A 462 54.11 22.08 0.84
N SER A 463 53.49 21.11 1.51
CA SER A 463 53.96 19.72 1.56
C SER A 463 52.82 18.75 1.35
N SER A 464 52.95 17.87 0.37
CA SER A 464 52.00 16.78 0.07
C SER A 464 52.64 15.42 0.35
N ARG A 465 51.84 14.46 0.83
CA ARG A 465 52.32 13.12 1.22
C ARG A 465 52.21 12.14 0.07
N ILE A 466 53.24 11.34 -0.14
CA ILE A 466 53.23 10.16 -1.02
C ILE A 466 52.81 8.98 -0.15
N ALA A 467 51.58 8.49 -0.31
CA ALA A 467 51.02 7.42 0.51
C ALA A 467 50.39 6.31 -0.34
N ILE A 468 50.62 5.06 0.07
CA ILE A 468 50.07 3.85 -0.56
C ILE A 468 49.32 3.08 0.54
N ALA A 469 48.05 2.79 0.30
CA ALA A 469 47.16 2.13 1.28
C ALA A 469 47.23 2.74 2.69
N GLY A 470 47.28 4.09 2.78
CA GLY A 470 47.36 4.83 4.06
C GLY A 470 48.75 4.89 4.69
N THR A 471 49.74 4.18 4.15
CA THR A 471 51.13 4.19 4.62
C THR A 471 51.91 5.28 3.89
N THR A 472 52.47 6.24 4.63
CA THR A 472 53.27 7.32 4.03
C THR A 472 54.68 6.82 3.75
N ILE A 473 55.08 6.82 2.48
CA ILE A 473 56.40 6.35 2.02
C ILE A 473 57.34 7.51 1.64
N GLY A 474 56.79 8.72 1.53
CA GLY A 474 57.56 9.93 1.20
C GLY A 474 56.74 11.21 1.17
N GLN A 475 57.34 12.31 0.71
CA GLN A 475 56.72 13.64 0.64
C GLN A 475 57.25 14.47 -0.54
N ILE A 476 56.39 15.32 -1.10
CA ILE A 476 56.73 16.38 -2.07
C ILE A 476 56.56 17.74 -1.39
N GLN A 477 57.57 18.60 -1.46
CA GLN A 477 57.58 19.95 -0.88
C GLN A 477 57.77 21.01 -1.98
N LEU A 478 56.96 22.05 -1.97
CA LEU A 478 57.03 23.19 -2.89
C LEU A 478 57.20 24.48 -2.12
N THR A 479 58.10 25.35 -2.57
CA THR A 479 58.35 26.66 -1.96
C THR A 479 58.15 27.75 -3.00
N ALA A 480 57.29 28.72 -2.68
CA ALA A 480 57.05 29.90 -3.51
C ALA A 480 57.97 31.07 -3.09
N ASP A 481 57.97 32.13 -3.90
CA ASP A 481 58.61 33.40 -3.55
C ASP A 481 57.88 34.07 -2.36
N PRO A 482 58.55 34.93 -1.57
CA PRO A 482 57.97 35.51 -0.35
C PRO A 482 56.66 36.29 -0.55
N ASP A 483 56.41 36.80 -1.77
CA ASP A 483 55.28 37.67 -2.10
C ASP A 483 54.13 36.95 -2.87
N VAL A 484 54.19 35.61 -3.05
CA VAL A 484 53.26 34.85 -3.91
C VAL A 484 52.53 33.75 -3.14
N SER A 485 51.24 33.87 -2.86
CA SER A 485 50.45 32.79 -2.23
C SER A 485 50.01 31.71 -3.23
N TRP A 486 50.03 30.44 -2.82
CA TRP A 486 49.48 29.33 -3.61
C TRP A 486 47.95 29.43 -3.74
N SER A 487 47.42 29.21 -4.95
CA SER A 487 45.98 29.05 -5.15
C SER A 487 45.51 27.64 -4.81
N GLU A 488 44.23 27.49 -4.47
CA GLU A 488 43.61 26.18 -4.18
C GLU A 488 43.78 25.20 -5.36
N GLU A 489 43.60 25.67 -6.59
CA GLU A 489 43.83 24.88 -7.81
C GLU A 489 45.28 24.37 -7.95
N GLN A 490 46.26 25.16 -7.50
CA GLN A 490 47.67 24.76 -7.53
C GLN A 490 47.95 23.69 -6.48
N LEU A 491 47.35 23.77 -5.29
CA LEU A 491 47.52 22.77 -4.23
C LEU A 491 46.90 21.43 -4.63
N GLU A 492 45.71 21.45 -5.22
CA GLU A 492 45.04 20.26 -5.75
C GLU A 492 45.88 19.54 -6.81
N LEU A 493 46.58 20.29 -7.68
CA LEU A 493 47.47 19.71 -8.70
C LEU A 493 48.65 18.96 -8.06
N VAL A 494 49.20 19.50 -6.98
CA VAL A 494 50.33 18.89 -6.26
C VAL A 494 49.90 17.59 -5.59
N ASP A 495 48.70 17.57 -5.00
CA ASP A 495 48.14 16.37 -4.39
C ASP A 495 47.83 15.29 -5.43
N ALA A 496 47.27 15.67 -6.58
CA ALA A 496 47.01 14.76 -7.70
C ALA A 496 48.31 14.13 -8.23
N ILE A 497 49.37 14.92 -8.37
CA ILE A 497 50.68 14.42 -8.80
C ILE A 497 51.33 13.55 -7.72
N SER A 498 51.18 13.87 -6.43
CA SER A 498 51.70 13.05 -5.32
C SER A 498 51.04 11.67 -5.27
N GLN A 499 49.72 11.60 -5.48
CA GLN A 499 48.99 10.34 -5.63
C GLN A 499 49.44 9.57 -6.87
N GLN A 500 49.69 10.25 -7.98
CA GLN A 500 50.16 9.61 -9.20
C GLN A 500 51.57 9.02 -9.05
N VAL A 501 52.47 9.75 -8.39
CA VAL A 501 53.80 9.25 -8.04
C VAL A 501 53.67 8.02 -7.13
N ALA A 502 52.80 8.04 -6.11
CA ALA A 502 52.55 6.87 -5.26
C ALA A 502 52.11 5.65 -6.07
N ARG A 503 51.14 5.80 -6.98
CA ARG A 503 50.66 4.73 -7.87
C ARG A 503 51.75 4.19 -8.79
N GLN A 504 52.55 5.07 -9.38
CA GLN A 504 53.60 4.63 -10.28
C GLN A 504 54.74 3.92 -9.54
N LEU A 505 55.10 4.40 -8.35
CA LEU A 505 56.07 3.72 -7.50
C LEU A 505 55.55 2.31 -7.15
N ASP A 506 54.26 2.17 -6.82
CA ASP A 506 53.65 0.86 -6.58
C ASP A 506 53.66 -0.03 -7.81
N ASN A 507 53.34 0.52 -8.99
CA ASN A 507 53.43 -0.21 -10.25
C ASN A 507 54.87 -0.66 -10.55
N ILE A 508 55.89 0.17 -10.29
CA ILE A 508 57.29 -0.20 -10.49
C ILE A 508 57.70 -1.31 -9.51
N ARG A 509 57.27 -1.22 -8.25
CA ARG A 509 57.49 -2.28 -7.25
C ARG A 509 56.83 -3.59 -7.66
N LEU A 510 55.54 -3.53 -7.98
CA LEU A 510 54.72 -4.67 -8.41
C LEU A 510 55.24 -5.27 -9.72
N LEU A 511 55.73 -4.45 -10.65
CA LEU A 511 56.33 -4.93 -11.90
C LEU A 511 57.67 -5.63 -11.62
N ALA A 512 58.53 -5.07 -10.76
CA ALA A 512 59.77 -5.72 -10.36
C ALA A 512 59.53 -7.02 -9.56
N GLU A 513 58.42 -7.10 -8.84
CA GLU A 513 57.95 -8.33 -8.19
C GLU A 513 57.37 -9.32 -9.21
N ALA A 514 56.55 -8.85 -10.15
CA ALA A 514 55.97 -9.64 -11.22
C ALA A 514 57.01 -10.17 -12.20
N ASP A 515 58.07 -9.44 -12.52
CA ASP A 515 59.18 -9.94 -13.35
C ASP A 515 59.93 -11.07 -12.64
N ARG A 516 60.13 -10.96 -11.32
CA ARG A 516 60.67 -12.06 -10.51
C ARG A 516 59.74 -13.28 -10.51
N TYR A 517 58.44 -13.07 -10.36
CA TYR A 517 57.45 -14.14 -10.49
C TYR A 517 57.34 -14.69 -11.92
N ARG A 518 57.54 -13.87 -12.94
CA ARG A 518 57.53 -14.25 -14.36
C ARG A 518 58.73 -15.10 -14.71
N GLU A 519 59.93 -14.78 -14.20
CA GLU A 519 61.08 -15.68 -14.33
C GLU A 519 60.81 -17.04 -13.68
N GLN A 520 60.19 -17.04 -12.50
CA GLN A 520 59.77 -18.28 -11.83
C GLN A 520 58.67 -19.04 -12.60
N ALA A 521 57.72 -18.32 -13.21
CA ALA A 521 56.61 -18.87 -13.98
C ALA A 521 57.03 -19.35 -15.38
N ASP A 522 57.98 -18.69 -16.06
CA ASP A 522 58.55 -19.14 -17.33
C ASP A 522 59.29 -20.46 -17.13
N LEU A 523 60.01 -20.61 -16.01
CA LEU A 523 60.61 -21.88 -15.62
C LEU A 523 59.56 -22.97 -15.35
N ALA A 524 58.39 -22.60 -14.79
CA ALA A 524 57.28 -23.52 -14.59
C ALA A 524 56.51 -23.84 -15.89
N LEU A 525 56.36 -22.88 -16.80
CA LEU A 525 55.64 -23.02 -18.06
C LEU A 525 56.45 -23.85 -19.05
N ARG A 526 57.78 -23.70 -19.09
CA ARG A 526 58.68 -24.62 -19.85
C ARG A 526 58.48 -26.06 -19.39
N ARG A 527 58.46 -26.27 -18.07
CA ARG A 527 58.15 -27.58 -17.46
C ARG A 527 56.76 -28.10 -17.85
N LEU A 528 55.72 -27.26 -17.79
CA LEU A 528 54.35 -27.62 -18.17
C LEU A 528 54.19 -27.87 -19.68
N THR A 529 54.93 -27.16 -20.53
CA THR A 529 54.90 -27.34 -21.99
C THR A 529 55.55 -28.66 -22.38
N GLY A 530 56.68 -29.01 -21.75
CA GLY A 530 57.27 -30.35 -21.85
C GLY A 530 56.33 -31.45 -21.36
N GLU A 531 55.63 -31.23 -20.23
CA GLU A 531 54.61 -32.17 -19.72
C GLU A 531 53.38 -32.29 -20.65
N ALA A 532 52.91 -31.19 -21.24
CA ALA A 532 51.74 -31.15 -22.13
C ALA A 532 52.02 -31.80 -23.49
N TRP A 533 53.19 -31.58 -24.10
CA TRP A 533 53.61 -32.30 -25.31
C TRP A 533 53.89 -33.78 -25.02
N SER A 534 54.48 -34.12 -23.86
CA SER A 534 54.61 -35.51 -23.41
C SER A 534 53.24 -36.19 -23.27
N GLY A 535 52.24 -35.46 -22.77
CA GLY A 535 50.85 -35.92 -22.66
C GLY A 535 50.15 -36.07 -24.01
N TYR A 536 50.21 -35.06 -24.87
CA TYR A 536 49.63 -35.06 -26.21
C TYR A 536 50.23 -36.17 -27.09
N ALA A 537 51.55 -36.38 -27.03
CA ALA A 537 52.26 -37.45 -27.75
C ALA A 537 51.86 -38.84 -27.27
N LYS A 538 51.71 -39.05 -25.95
CA LYS A 538 51.21 -40.31 -25.37
C LYS A 538 49.75 -40.59 -25.72
N GLN A 539 48.91 -39.56 -25.76
CA GLN A 539 47.46 -39.71 -25.96
C GLN A 539 47.09 -39.95 -27.44
N ARG A 540 47.84 -39.37 -28.39
CA ARG A 540 47.63 -39.54 -29.84
C ARG A 540 48.46 -40.66 -30.47
N GLN A 541 49.33 -41.35 -29.71
CA GLN A 541 50.31 -42.32 -30.24
C GLN A 541 51.02 -41.78 -31.49
N LEU A 542 51.62 -40.58 -31.36
CA LEU A 542 52.31 -39.95 -32.47
C LEU A 542 53.38 -40.89 -33.03
N SER A 543 53.31 -41.14 -34.33
CA SER A 543 54.16 -42.12 -35.01
C SER A 543 55.40 -41.45 -35.57
N ASN A 544 56.54 -42.16 -35.53
CA ASN A 544 57.77 -41.73 -36.20
C ASN A 544 57.70 -42.10 -37.68
N TYR A 545 58.17 -41.21 -38.54
CA TYR A 545 58.13 -41.41 -40.00
C TYR A 545 59.54 -41.35 -40.58
N LEU A 546 59.90 -42.31 -41.44
CA LEU A 546 61.15 -42.36 -42.19
C LEU A 546 60.86 -42.35 -43.69
N TYR A 547 61.63 -41.55 -44.43
CA TYR A 547 61.64 -41.54 -45.88
C TYR A 547 62.98 -42.12 -46.38
N ASP A 548 62.93 -43.22 -47.12
CA ASP A 548 64.11 -43.96 -47.60
C ASP A 548 64.54 -43.58 -49.03
N GLY A 549 64.01 -42.47 -49.56
CA GLY A 549 64.21 -42.04 -50.96
C GLY A 549 63.22 -42.64 -51.96
N GLN A 550 62.38 -43.60 -51.55
CA GLN A 550 61.33 -44.19 -52.40
C GLN A 550 59.93 -44.13 -51.77
N LYS A 551 59.82 -44.30 -50.45
CA LYS A 551 58.52 -44.30 -49.74
C LYS A 551 58.65 -43.77 -48.30
N ILE A 552 57.55 -43.25 -47.77
CA ILE A 552 57.42 -42.92 -46.34
C ILE A 552 56.93 -44.17 -45.60
N SER A 553 57.63 -44.56 -44.55
CA SER A 553 57.31 -45.70 -43.70
C SER A 553 57.29 -45.32 -42.22
N LEU A 554 56.59 -46.12 -41.40
CA LEU A 554 56.48 -45.91 -39.95
C LEU A 554 57.69 -46.55 -39.26
N LEU A 555 58.42 -45.77 -38.45
CA LEU A 555 59.56 -46.30 -37.69
C LEU A 555 59.03 -47.09 -36.47
N SER A 556 59.14 -48.42 -36.49
CA SER A 556 58.81 -49.27 -35.34
C SER A 556 60.10 -49.62 -34.60
N GLY A 557 60.11 -49.46 -33.26
CA GLY A 557 61.31 -49.40 -32.42
C GLY A 557 62.20 -50.66 -32.30
N SER A 558 62.27 -51.55 -33.30
CA SER A 558 63.12 -52.74 -33.29
C SER A 558 63.98 -52.97 -34.55
N ASP A 559 63.94 -52.09 -35.56
CA ASP A 559 64.83 -52.17 -36.73
C ASP A 559 66.02 -51.20 -36.59
N SER A 560 66.95 -51.50 -35.69
CA SER A 560 68.26 -50.82 -35.56
C SER A 560 69.36 -51.62 -36.28
N GLY A 561 69.05 -52.17 -37.45
CA GLY A 561 69.87 -53.18 -38.12
C GLY A 561 70.77 -52.65 -39.26
N ASP A 562 70.42 -51.55 -39.91
CA ASP A 562 71.26 -50.97 -40.96
C ASP A 562 70.82 -49.52 -41.19
N THR A 563 71.57 -48.55 -40.65
CA THR A 563 71.41 -47.14 -40.98
C THR A 563 72.70 -46.44 -40.59
N SER A 564 73.39 -45.88 -41.59
CA SER A 564 74.39 -44.84 -41.38
C SER A 564 73.84 -43.81 -40.39
N LEU A 565 74.65 -43.44 -39.39
CA LEU A 565 74.30 -42.37 -38.45
C LEU A 565 73.83 -41.14 -39.25
N PRO A 566 72.68 -40.53 -38.90
CA PRO A 566 72.20 -39.39 -39.63
C PRO A 566 73.22 -38.27 -39.60
N THR A 567 73.54 -37.77 -40.79
CA THR A 567 74.60 -36.77 -40.98
C THR A 567 74.14 -35.38 -40.57
N LEU A 568 72.82 -35.11 -40.61
CA LEU A 568 72.22 -33.88 -40.14
C LEU A 568 70.98 -34.14 -39.28
N VAL A 569 70.91 -33.53 -38.10
CA VAL A 569 69.79 -33.66 -37.17
C VAL A 569 69.40 -32.27 -36.66
N GLU A 570 68.15 -31.89 -36.88
CA GLU A 570 67.59 -30.62 -36.42
C GLU A 570 66.42 -30.85 -35.45
N PRO A 571 66.40 -30.20 -34.27
CA PRO A 571 65.32 -30.33 -33.31
C PRO A 571 64.07 -29.57 -33.79
N LEU A 572 62.88 -30.16 -33.57
CA LEU A 572 61.61 -29.44 -33.64
C LEU A 572 61.40 -28.77 -32.28
N GLU A 573 61.56 -27.45 -32.23
CA GLU A 573 61.50 -26.68 -31.00
C GLU A 573 60.25 -25.77 -30.99
N VAL A 574 59.45 -25.85 -29.92
CA VAL A 574 58.35 -24.92 -29.67
C VAL A 574 58.59 -24.22 -28.34
N ARG A 575 58.91 -22.92 -28.41
CA ARG A 575 59.14 -22.04 -27.25
C ARG A 575 60.25 -22.52 -26.29
N GLY A 576 61.37 -23.05 -26.78
CA GLY A 576 62.49 -23.50 -25.93
C GLY A 576 62.52 -24.99 -25.59
N GLU A 577 61.44 -25.72 -25.89
CA GLU A 577 61.31 -27.16 -25.59
C GLU A 577 61.34 -27.98 -26.87
N ILE A 578 62.13 -29.06 -26.86
CA ILE A 578 62.27 -29.99 -27.99
C ILE A 578 61.04 -30.92 -27.99
N ILE A 579 60.18 -30.77 -28.98
CA ILE A 579 58.94 -31.54 -29.14
C ILE A 579 59.09 -32.72 -30.11
N GLY A 580 60.20 -32.78 -30.84
CA GLY A 580 60.56 -33.85 -31.78
C GLY A 580 61.90 -33.56 -32.46
N GLU A 581 62.32 -34.41 -33.38
CA GLU A 581 63.53 -34.22 -34.18
C GLU A 581 63.25 -34.54 -35.65
N VAL A 582 63.93 -33.84 -36.55
CA VAL A 582 63.99 -34.13 -37.98
C VAL A 582 65.43 -34.49 -38.32
N ALA A 583 65.65 -35.71 -38.79
CA ALA A 583 66.97 -36.20 -39.15
C ALA A 583 67.03 -36.55 -40.64
N VAL A 584 68.16 -36.21 -41.29
CA VAL A 584 68.41 -36.48 -42.70
C VAL A 584 69.84 -37.03 -42.88
N ASN A 585 69.99 -38.05 -43.72
CA ASN A 585 71.30 -38.62 -44.07
C ASN A 585 71.85 -37.91 -45.31
N GLU A 586 73.11 -37.46 -45.27
CA GLU A 586 73.79 -36.89 -46.44
C GLU A 586 74.00 -37.97 -47.51
N ASN A 587 73.76 -37.59 -48.76
CA ASN A 587 74.17 -38.34 -49.96
C ASN A 587 75.18 -37.50 -50.75
N SER A 588 75.99 -38.13 -51.60
CA SER A 588 77.11 -37.50 -52.34
C SER A 588 76.73 -36.38 -53.32
N ASP A 589 75.44 -36.07 -53.48
CA ASP A 589 74.89 -35.04 -54.37
C ASP A 589 74.12 -33.92 -53.61
N MET A 590 74.29 -33.79 -52.28
CA MET A 590 73.62 -32.72 -51.50
C MET A 590 74.25 -31.34 -51.75
N ASP A 591 73.37 -30.33 -51.87
CA ASP A 591 73.72 -28.92 -52.08
C ASP A 591 74.28 -28.27 -50.80
N GLU A 592 75.16 -27.27 -50.91
CA GLU A 592 75.79 -26.60 -49.74
C GLU A 592 74.77 -25.92 -48.82
N ASP A 593 73.59 -25.55 -49.35
CA ASP A 593 72.50 -24.89 -48.61
C ASP A 593 71.55 -25.88 -47.87
N ALA A 594 71.81 -27.19 -47.95
CA ALA A 594 70.94 -28.22 -47.37
C ALA A 594 70.71 -28.09 -45.84
N PRO A 595 71.71 -27.73 -45.01
CA PRO A 595 71.52 -27.57 -43.57
C PRO A 595 70.54 -26.43 -43.22
N ASP A 596 70.69 -25.28 -43.86
CA ASP A 596 69.83 -24.12 -43.64
C ASP A 596 68.38 -24.39 -44.04
N LEU A 597 68.19 -25.20 -45.09
CA LEU A 597 66.88 -25.58 -45.59
C LEU A 597 66.17 -26.56 -44.64
N ILE A 598 66.90 -27.51 -44.05
CA ILE A 598 66.36 -28.45 -43.07
C ILE A 598 66.00 -27.72 -41.77
N ALA A 599 66.84 -26.79 -41.31
CA ALA A 599 66.55 -25.93 -40.17
C ALA A 599 65.28 -25.08 -40.42
N ALA A 600 65.13 -24.48 -41.60
CA ALA A 600 63.94 -23.71 -41.97
C ALA A 600 62.66 -24.57 -42.03
N VAL A 601 62.78 -25.83 -42.47
CA VAL A 601 61.66 -26.79 -42.48
C VAL A 601 61.28 -27.20 -41.06
N ALA A 602 62.26 -27.48 -40.20
CA ALA A 602 62.04 -27.81 -38.79
C ALA A 602 61.35 -26.66 -38.04
N GLU A 603 61.76 -25.41 -38.27
CA GLU A 603 61.13 -24.22 -37.69
C GLU A 603 59.67 -24.05 -38.17
N ARG A 604 59.45 -24.18 -39.49
CA ARG A 604 58.13 -24.00 -40.09
C ARG A 604 57.13 -25.09 -39.70
N LEU A 605 57.61 -26.34 -39.56
CA LEU A 605 56.82 -27.46 -39.04
C LEU A 605 56.43 -27.25 -37.59
N SER A 606 57.37 -26.82 -36.75
CA SER A 606 57.13 -26.52 -35.33
C SER A 606 56.05 -25.45 -35.15
N SER A 607 56.08 -24.38 -35.96
CA SER A 607 55.07 -23.30 -35.93
C SER A 607 53.69 -23.71 -36.48
N HIS A 608 53.65 -24.52 -37.53
CA HIS A 608 52.38 -24.91 -38.16
C HIS A 608 51.59 -25.90 -37.30
N LEU A 609 52.28 -26.83 -36.63
CA LEU A 609 51.67 -27.78 -35.70
C LEU A 609 50.99 -27.08 -34.51
N GLU A 610 51.54 -25.96 -34.03
CA GLU A 610 50.94 -25.16 -32.96
C GLU A 610 49.74 -24.32 -33.44
N ASN A 611 49.79 -23.78 -34.67
CA ASN A 611 48.69 -23.00 -35.24
C ASN A 611 47.43 -23.82 -35.53
N LEU A 612 47.58 -25.06 -36.03
CA LEU A 612 46.45 -25.95 -36.28
C LEU A 612 45.68 -26.31 -34.99
N ARG A 613 46.35 -26.30 -33.83
CA ARG A 613 45.73 -26.50 -32.51
C ARG A 613 44.84 -25.32 -32.07
N LEU A 614 45.11 -24.10 -32.55
CA LEU A 614 44.47 -22.84 -32.10
C LEU A 614 43.26 -22.41 -32.95
N ASN A 615 43.26 -22.70 -34.26
CA ASN A 615 42.22 -22.21 -35.18
C ASN A 615 40.83 -22.86 -35.02
N GLU A 616 40.73 -24.06 -34.43
CA GLU A 616 39.44 -24.73 -34.17
C GLU A 616 38.53 -23.96 -33.18
N GLN A 617 39.03 -22.93 -32.50
CA GLN A 617 38.31 -22.24 -31.42
C GLN A 617 37.58 -20.95 -31.82
N MET A 618 37.85 -20.34 -32.98
CA MET A 618 37.47 -18.93 -33.26
C MET A 618 36.20 -18.74 -34.13
N GLU A 619 35.64 -19.78 -34.73
CA GLU A 619 34.57 -19.67 -35.75
C GLU A 619 33.14 -19.36 -35.25
N ARG A 620 32.91 -19.18 -33.93
CA ARG A 620 31.52 -19.13 -33.37
C ARG A 620 30.86 -17.76 -33.18
N ALA A 621 31.50 -16.63 -33.47
CA ALA A 621 31.08 -15.33 -32.88
C ALA A 621 30.53 -14.24 -33.80
N LEU A 622 30.52 -14.36 -35.13
CA LEU A 622 30.27 -13.20 -36.00
C LEU A 622 29.03 -13.39 -36.90
N ASN A 623 27.82 -13.02 -36.44
CA ASN A 623 26.62 -13.04 -37.30
C ASN A 623 25.41 -12.18 -36.84
N ALA A 624 25.57 -10.94 -36.35
CA ALA A 624 24.41 -10.08 -36.05
C ALA A 624 24.62 -8.55 -36.22
N SER A 625 23.74 -7.94 -37.04
CA SER A 625 23.22 -6.55 -37.00
C SER A 625 23.73 -5.52 -38.03
N GLU A 626 22.87 -5.15 -38.99
CA GLU A 626 23.02 -3.91 -39.81
C GLU A 626 21.76 -3.49 -40.61
N THR A 627 20.81 -2.68 -40.06
CA THR A 627 19.87 -1.80 -40.84
C THR A 627 19.09 -0.78 -39.95
N GLN A 628 19.67 0.37 -39.59
CA GLN A 628 18.96 1.47 -38.85
C GLN A 628 19.35 2.89 -39.35
N ALA A 629 20.05 2.99 -40.49
CA ALA A 629 20.87 4.17 -40.80
C ALA A 629 20.18 5.35 -41.52
N GLU A 630 19.08 5.17 -42.25
CA GLU A 630 18.72 6.17 -43.28
C GLU A 630 17.83 7.35 -42.81
N ARG A 631 16.95 7.19 -41.81
CA ARG A 631 16.09 8.31 -41.33
C ARG A 631 16.81 9.33 -40.43
N LEU A 632 18.02 9.03 -39.98
CA LEU A 632 18.86 9.93 -39.20
C LEU A 632 19.52 11.02 -40.06
N VAL A 633 19.54 10.88 -41.39
CA VAL A 633 20.39 11.71 -42.27
C VAL A 633 19.90 13.16 -42.42
N GLN A 634 18.59 13.43 -42.57
CA GLN A 634 18.10 14.81 -42.82
C GLN A 634 18.06 15.70 -41.56
N LEU A 635 17.83 15.13 -40.38
CA LEU A 635 18.00 15.85 -39.11
C LEU A 635 19.49 16.01 -38.74
N ASN A 636 20.36 15.07 -39.16
CA ASN A 636 21.80 15.19 -38.99
C ASN A 636 22.42 16.33 -39.79
N GLU A 637 21.89 16.72 -40.96
CA GLU A 637 22.49 17.80 -41.76
C GLU A 637 22.33 19.20 -41.13
N LEU A 638 21.15 19.50 -40.54
CA LEU A 638 20.91 20.74 -39.78
C LEU A 638 21.71 20.74 -38.47
N GLY A 639 21.73 19.60 -37.77
CA GLY A 639 22.58 19.38 -36.59
C GLY A 639 24.08 19.51 -36.91
N ALA A 640 24.53 19.06 -38.08
CA ALA A 640 25.92 19.12 -38.50
C ALA A 640 26.40 20.55 -38.77
N SER A 641 25.58 21.39 -39.40
CA SER A 641 25.95 22.80 -39.65
C SER A 641 26.11 23.59 -38.34
N LEU A 642 25.17 23.44 -37.40
CA LEU A 642 25.25 24.07 -36.07
C LEU A 642 26.37 23.45 -35.20
N SER A 643 26.62 22.13 -35.32
CA SER A 643 27.72 21.43 -34.65
C SER A 643 29.10 21.72 -35.25
N ASN A 644 29.20 22.34 -36.42
CA ASN A 644 30.48 22.71 -37.03
C ASN A 644 30.95 24.13 -36.69
N ALA A 645 30.06 25.00 -36.20
CA ALA A 645 30.40 26.35 -35.77
C ALA A 645 31.40 26.34 -34.58
N ARG A 646 32.55 27.00 -34.71
CA ARG A 646 33.67 26.89 -33.75
C ARG A 646 33.50 27.77 -32.52
N THR A 647 32.72 28.83 -32.63
CA THR A 647 32.48 29.77 -31.53
C THR A 647 30.99 29.93 -31.27
N LEU A 648 30.66 30.33 -30.03
CA LEU A 648 29.28 30.70 -29.70
C LEU A 648 28.77 31.82 -30.62
N GLU A 649 29.64 32.76 -30.98
CA GLU A 649 29.33 33.86 -31.90
C GLU A 649 28.97 33.39 -33.32
N GLU A 650 29.65 32.37 -33.84
CA GLU A 650 29.33 31.76 -35.12
C GLU A 650 27.99 31.00 -35.08
N VAL A 651 27.70 30.30 -33.98
CA VAL A 651 26.39 29.67 -33.75
C VAL A 651 25.28 30.71 -33.74
N LEU A 652 25.44 31.81 -32.99
CA LEU A 652 24.45 32.88 -32.88
C LEU A 652 24.19 33.57 -34.23
N THR A 653 25.25 33.74 -35.02
CA THR A 653 25.16 34.36 -36.35
C THR A 653 24.43 33.44 -37.34
N LEU A 654 24.84 32.16 -37.42
CA LEU A 654 24.23 31.18 -38.33
C LEU A 654 22.77 30.91 -37.99
N ALA A 655 22.47 30.80 -36.69
CA ALA A 655 21.13 30.62 -36.15
C ALA A 655 20.16 31.68 -36.62
N ALA A 656 20.57 32.93 -36.55
CA ALA A 656 19.73 34.05 -36.90
C ALA A 656 19.54 34.22 -38.42
N VAL A 657 20.58 33.97 -39.23
CA VAL A 657 20.45 33.95 -40.70
C VAL A 657 19.46 32.87 -41.13
N GLN A 658 19.60 31.65 -40.61
CA GLN A 658 18.70 30.55 -40.97
C GLN A 658 17.28 30.73 -40.43
N THR A 659 17.11 31.34 -39.25
CA THR A 659 15.77 31.64 -38.72
C THR A 659 15.04 32.66 -39.59
N LYS A 660 15.74 33.68 -40.10
CA LYS A 660 15.20 34.63 -41.07
C LYS A 660 14.75 33.92 -42.36
N GLU A 661 15.58 33.03 -42.91
CA GLU A 661 15.28 32.30 -44.14
C GLU A 661 14.14 31.29 -44.01
N LEU A 662 14.05 30.59 -42.88
CA LEU A 662 13.04 29.55 -42.65
C LEU A 662 11.68 30.11 -42.26
N VAL A 663 11.64 31.23 -41.53
CA VAL A 663 10.40 31.82 -40.97
C VAL A 663 9.93 33.04 -41.79
N GLY A 664 10.75 33.59 -42.70
CA GLY A 664 10.32 34.57 -43.71
C GLY A 664 10.20 36.04 -43.29
N GLY A 665 10.65 36.42 -42.08
CA GLY A 665 10.59 37.81 -41.60
C GLY A 665 11.67 38.74 -42.16
N GLN A 666 11.47 40.06 -42.08
CA GLN A 666 12.46 41.00 -42.63
C GLN A 666 13.59 41.36 -41.66
N ARG A 667 13.43 41.19 -40.35
CA ARG A 667 14.52 41.29 -39.36
C ARG A 667 14.51 40.12 -38.40
N ALA A 668 15.67 39.63 -38.00
CA ALA A 668 15.81 38.62 -36.95
C ALA A 668 16.92 39.04 -35.96
N SER A 669 16.72 38.75 -34.67
CA SER A 669 17.71 38.99 -33.61
C SER A 669 17.62 37.92 -32.54
N LEU A 670 18.73 37.72 -31.82
CA LEU A 670 18.81 36.81 -30.68
C LEU A 670 19.30 37.58 -29.45
N ALA A 671 18.61 37.44 -28.32
CA ALA A 671 18.98 38.09 -27.06
C ALA A 671 19.32 37.04 -26.00
N LEU A 672 20.47 37.16 -25.34
CA LEU A 672 20.85 36.30 -24.21
C LEU A 672 20.67 37.04 -22.88
N PHE A 673 20.09 36.37 -21.89
CA PHE A 673 19.79 36.94 -20.58
C PHE A 673 20.86 36.57 -19.56
N ASN A 674 21.39 37.58 -18.86
CA ASN A 674 22.24 37.35 -17.69
C ASN A 674 21.42 37.54 -16.39
N PRO A 675 21.09 36.46 -15.67
CA PRO A 675 20.27 36.54 -14.46
C PRO A 675 20.97 37.24 -13.30
N SER A 676 22.31 37.31 -13.29
CA SER A 676 23.05 37.98 -12.19
C SER A 676 23.00 39.51 -12.30
N THR A 677 22.83 40.03 -13.52
CA THR A 677 22.83 41.48 -13.78
C THR A 677 21.46 42.00 -14.24
N GLY A 678 20.55 41.14 -14.66
CA GLY A 678 19.24 41.52 -15.21
C GLY A 678 19.31 42.15 -16.61
N VAL A 679 20.43 41.97 -17.31
CA VAL A 679 20.72 42.60 -18.59
C VAL A 679 20.53 41.60 -19.74
N LEU A 680 19.92 42.07 -20.82
CA LEU A 680 19.84 41.38 -22.10
C LEU A 680 20.95 41.87 -23.03
N THR A 681 21.73 40.94 -23.56
CA THR A 681 22.70 41.20 -24.63
C THR A 681 22.06 40.83 -25.95
N ILE A 682 21.74 41.85 -26.76
CA ILE A 682 21.07 41.67 -28.05
C ILE A 682 22.10 41.54 -29.17
N HIS A 683 21.94 40.50 -29.98
CA HIS A 683 22.66 40.26 -31.23
C HIS A 683 21.66 40.49 -32.38
N ASP A 684 21.80 41.60 -33.13
CA ASP A 684 20.94 41.97 -34.28
C ASP A 684 21.62 41.63 -35.61
N LEU A 685 20.82 41.28 -36.64
CA LEU A 685 21.31 40.65 -37.86
C LEU A 685 20.75 41.22 -39.17
N ASP A 686 20.62 42.54 -39.28
CA ASP A 686 20.47 43.19 -40.59
C ASP A 686 21.43 44.37 -40.84
N ASP A 687 22.31 44.11 -41.81
CA ASP A 687 23.09 44.96 -42.71
C ASP A 687 24.16 45.96 -42.21
N GLU A 688 25.24 45.98 -43.01
CA GLU A 688 26.61 46.49 -42.80
C GLU A 688 26.77 48.00 -42.45
N VAL A 689 25.70 48.78 -42.35
CA VAL A 689 25.77 50.20 -41.94
C VAL A 689 25.36 50.42 -40.47
N THR A 690 24.89 49.37 -39.79
CA THR A 690 24.57 49.38 -38.35
C THR A 690 25.54 48.55 -37.51
N ALA A 691 26.63 48.07 -38.11
CA ALA A 691 27.68 47.28 -37.45
C ALA A 691 28.48 48.08 -36.40
N SER A 692 28.39 49.42 -36.37
CA SER A 692 29.14 50.25 -35.41
C SER A 692 28.51 50.38 -34.02
N ILE A 693 27.36 49.72 -33.73
CA ILE A 693 26.62 49.91 -32.46
C ILE A 693 26.21 48.59 -31.74
N MET A 694 26.53 47.39 -32.25
CA MET A 694 25.96 46.12 -31.72
C MET A 694 26.78 45.40 -30.61
N ARG A 695 26.83 46.00 -29.43
CA ARG A 695 26.49 45.32 -28.15
C ARG A 695 25.52 46.24 -27.43
N ARG A 696 24.23 46.07 -27.68
CA ARG A 696 23.22 46.72 -26.84
C ARG A 696 22.93 45.80 -25.66
N GLU A 697 23.58 46.12 -24.56
CA GLU A 697 23.11 45.74 -23.25
C GLU A 697 21.92 46.63 -22.91
N MET A 698 20.77 46.03 -22.66
CA MET A 698 19.62 46.75 -22.12
C MET A 698 19.05 46.01 -20.93
N ALA A 699 18.44 46.75 -20.01
CA ALA A 699 17.69 46.13 -18.92
C ALA A 699 16.53 45.33 -19.52
N ALA A 700 16.32 44.10 -19.02
CA ALA A 700 15.16 43.31 -19.43
C ALA A 700 13.85 44.01 -19.04
N ALA A 701 13.84 44.71 -17.92
CA ALA A 701 12.70 45.42 -17.33
C ALA A 701 11.93 46.28 -18.35
N GLY A 702 10.64 45.96 -18.55
CA GLY A 702 9.70 46.70 -19.40
C GLY A 702 9.76 46.35 -20.89
N THR A 703 10.47 45.28 -21.26
CA THR A 703 10.56 44.80 -22.66
C THR A 703 9.60 43.65 -22.93
N ALA A 704 9.18 43.48 -24.19
CA ALA A 704 8.42 42.30 -24.62
C ALA A 704 9.24 41.02 -24.48
N MET A 705 10.57 41.13 -24.50
CA MET A 705 11.48 40.00 -24.26
C MET A 705 11.44 39.54 -22.80
N GLU A 706 11.32 40.44 -21.83
CA GLU A 706 11.14 40.09 -20.41
C GLU A 706 9.87 39.28 -20.19
N GLU A 707 8.76 39.65 -20.83
CA GLU A 707 7.52 38.88 -20.78
C GLU A 707 7.74 37.44 -21.27
N VAL A 708 8.50 37.25 -22.35
CA VAL A 708 8.84 35.92 -22.87
C VAL A 708 9.81 35.16 -21.95
N LEU A 709 10.77 35.85 -21.33
CA LEU A 709 11.68 35.25 -20.35
C LEU A 709 10.94 34.76 -19.09
N MET A 710 9.92 35.51 -18.64
CA MET A 710 9.11 35.14 -17.48
C MET A 710 8.06 34.07 -17.80
N THR A 711 7.37 34.19 -18.93
CA THR A 711 6.29 33.28 -19.29
C THR A 711 6.81 31.99 -19.92
N GLY A 712 7.95 32.01 -20.61
CA GLY A 712 8.48 30.87 -21.35
C GLY A 712 7.63 30.47 -22.56
N HIS A 713 6.77 31.36 -23.08
CA HIS A 713 5.90 31.10 -24.23
C HIS A 713 6.23 32.02 -25.40
N VAL A 714 5.93 31.57 -26.61
CA VAL A 714 6.06 32.40 -27.81
C VAL A 714 5.07 33.56 -27.74
N LEU A 715 5.56 34.78 -27.91
CA LEU A 715 4.76 36.00 -27.94
C LEU A 715 4.73 36.57 -29.35
N SER A 716 3.53 36.73 -29.92
CA SER A 716 3.34 37.30 -31.25
C SER A 716 2.48 38.56 -31.21
N PHE A 717 2.92 39.58 -31.93
CA PHE A 717 2.25 40.86 -32.11
C PHE A 717 1.85 40.99 -33.58
N ALA A 718 0.55 40.93 -33.84
CA ALA A 718 0.02 41.20 -35.17
C ALA A 718 0.26 42.66 -35.60
N ASP A 719 0.19 43.63 -34.68
CA ASP A 719 0.52 45.04 -34.91
C ASP A 719 1.23 45.66 -33.69
N ILE A 720 2.49 46.04 -33.82
CA ILE A 720 3.30 46.62 -32.74
C ILE A 720 3.08 48.12 -32.53
N ARG A 721 2.30 48.81 -33.37
CA ARG A 721 2.11 50.29 -33.30
C ARG A 721 1.39 50.77 -32.04
N HIS A 722 0.65 49.89 -31.37
CA HIS A 722 -0.08 50.19 -30.13
C HIS A 722 0.51 49.51 -28.88
N SER A 723 1.64 48.81 -29.02
CA SER A 723 2.34 48.15 -27.90
C SER A 723 2.96 49.12 -26.89
N GLU A 724 2.86 48.84 -25.60
CA GLU A 724 3.47 49.67 -24.54
C GLU A 724 4.92 49.25 -24.19
N PHE A 725 5.43 48.15 -24.76
CA PHE A 725 6.77 47.63 -24.47
C PHE A 725 7.88 48.52 -25.02
N VAL A 726 8.90 48.79 -24.19
CA VAL A 726 9.98 49.75 -24.48
C VAL A 726 10.77 49.36 -25.73
N ASP A 727 11.02 48.07 -25.94
CA ASP A 727 11.73 47.55 -27.11
C ASP A 727 10.89 47.61 -28.40
N ASN A 728 9.56 47.54 -28.31
CA ASN A 728 8.68 47.73 -29.47
C ASN A 728 8.60 49.19 -29.94
N VAL A 729 8.77 50.16 -29.04
CA VAL A 729 8.79 51.59 -29.41
C VAL A 729 9.95 51.87 -30.38
N GLY A 730 11.15 51.38 -30.09
CA GLY A 730 12.31 51.54 -30.97
C GLY A 730 12.19 50.82 -32.32
N LEU A 731 11.45 49.71 -32.37
CA LEU A 731 11.22 48.97 -33.62
C LEU A 731 10.25 49.66 -34.59
N ARG A 732 9.36 50.54 -34.10
CA ARG A 732 8.47 51.34 -34.95
C ARG A 732 9.23 52.36 -35.79
N GLU A 733 10.29 52.93 -35.22
CA GLU A 733 11.16 53.88 -35.93
C GLU A 733 11.89 53.22 -37.12
N LEU A 734 11.99 51.88 -37.09
CA LEU A 734 12.55 51.03 -38.13
C LEU A 734 11.50 50.41 -39.06
N ASP A 735 10.28 50.96 -39.05
CA ASP A 735 9.13 50.55 -39.87
C ASP A 735 8.55 49.15 -39.61
N ILE A 736 8.98 48.45 -38.55
CA ILE A 736 8.43 47.14 -38.18
C ILE A 736 6.96 47.30 -37.74
N ARG A 737 6.11 46.38 -38.17
CA ARG A 737 4.66 46.35 -37.96
C ARG A 737 4.19 45.11 -37.21
N SER A 738 4.69 43.92 -37.47
CA SER A 738 4.40 42.72 -36.69
C SER A 738 5.70 42.09 -36.16
N ARG A 739 5.59 41.31 -35.08
CA ARG A 739 6.76 40.72 -34.41
C ARG A 739 6.40 39.41 -33.73
N ALA A 740 7.26 38.41 -33.85
CA ALA A 740 7.18 37.17 -33.08
C ALA A 740 8.46 36.97 -32.26
N ILE A 741 8.31 36.47 -31.04
CA ILE A 741 9.38 36.28 -30.06
C ILE A 741 9.24 34.89 -29.47
N ALA A 742 10.24 34.02 -29.62
CA ALA A 742 10.25 32.70 -29.02
C ALA A 742 11.35 32.58 -27.94
N PRO A 743 11.09 31.82 -26.86
CA PRO A 743 12.06 31.62 -25.78
C PRO A 743 13.11 30.58 -26.16
N LEU A 744 14.37 30.83 -25.78
CA LEU A 744 15.45 29.84 -25.82
C LEU A 744 15.46 29.09 -24.48
N ILE A 745 14.90 27.87 -24.47
CA ILE A 745 14.70 27.09 -23.25
C ILE A 745 15.73 25.97 -23.16
N THR A 746 16.45 25.92 -22.04
CA THR A 746 17.36 24.83 -21.67
C THR A 746 16.83 24.09 -20.45
N GLN A 747 17.51 23.02 -20.02
CA GLN A 747 17.19 22.36 -18.75
C GLN A 747 17.33 23.30 -17.54
N GLN A 748 18.13 24.36 -17.66
CA GLN A 748 18.41 25.31 -16.59
C GLN A 748 17.44 26.51 -16.59
N GLY A 749 16.47 26.54 -17.51
CA GLY A 749 15.50 27.62 -17.67
C GLY A 749 15.67 28.38 -18.98
N VAL A 750 14.96 29.51 -19.09
CA VAL A 750 15.00 30.38 -20.28
C VAL A 750 16.30 31.19 -20.26
N ILE A 751 17.16 30.94 -21.24
CA ILE A 751 18.50 31.57 -21.34
C ILE A 751 18.51 32.82 -22.22
N GLY A 752 17.41 33.08 -22.93
CA GLY A 752 17.33 34.14 -23.92
C GLY A 752 16.08 34.07 -24.79
N THR A 753 16.02 34.90 -25.82
CA THR A 753 14.95 34.93 -26.81
C THR A 753 15.50 34.96 -28.22
N ILE A 754 14.72 34.43 -29.17
CA ILE A 754 14.88 34.68 -30.60
C ILE A 754 13.69 35.49 -31.09
N ASN A 755 13.96 36.53 -31.86
CA ASN A 755 12.98 37.54 -32.24
C ASN A 755 12.98 37.70 -33.75
N VAL A 756 11.80 37.77 -34.36
CA VAL A 756 11.64 38.09 -35.79
C VAL A 756 10.62 39.22 -35.92
N GLY A 757 10.93 40.22 -36.75
CA GLY A 757 10.09 41.36 -37.04
C GLY A 757 9.77 41.47 -38.52
N SER A 758 8.57 41.96 -38.83
CA SER A 758 8.12 42.24 -40.20
C SER A 758 7.45 43.62 -40.29
N VAL A 759 7.64 44.34 -41.39
CA VAL A 759 6.98 45.59 -41.80
C VAL A 759 5.55 45.35 -42.30
N VAL A 760 5.12 44.09 -42.42
CA VAL A 760 3.73 43.72 -42.72
C VAL A 760 2.98 43.48 -41.42
N ILE A 761 1.73 43.95 -41.33
CA ILE A 761 0.84 43.69 -40.19
C ILE A 761 0.35 42.24 -40.31
N ASN A 762 0.37 41.50 -39.21
CA ASN A 762 -0.11 40.12 -39.10
C ASN A 762 0.61 39.15 -40.07
N ASP A 763 1.93 39.25 -40.16
CA ASP A 763 2.74 38.48 -41.11
C ASP A 763 3.11 37.06 -40.64
N PHE A 764 2.83 36.72 -39.37
CA PHE A 764 3.23 35.44 -38.77
C PHE A 764 2.01 34.58 -38.42
N ASP A 765 1.96 33.36 -38.96
CA ASP A 765 0.91 32.37 -38.68
C ASP A 765 1.35 31.28 -37.69
N GLN A 766 0.46 30.32 -37.37
CA GLN A 766 0.77 29.26 -36.39
C GLN A 766 1.84 28.27 -36.85
N THR A 767 2.02 28.10 -38.15
CA THR A 767 3.08 27.27 -38.73
C THR A 767 4.42 27.95 -38.50
N ASP A 768 4.48 29.27 -38.72
CA ASP A 768 5.68 30.10 -38.50
C ASP A 768 6.08 30.08 -37.02
N LEU A 769 5.11 30.21 -36.11
CA LEU A 769 5.35 30.14 -34.67
C LEU A 769 5.82 28.74 -34.23
N SER A 770 5.29 27.66 -34.82
CA SER A 770 5.69 26.28 -34.52
C SER A 770 7.12 25.97 -35.00
N LEU A 771 7.47 26.43 -36.21
CA LEU A 771 8.81 26.32 -36.74
C LEU A 771 9.80 27.14 -35.91
N MET A 772 9.42 28.37 -35.53
CA MET A 772 10.22 29.22 -34.64
C MET A 772 10.46 28.54 -33.28
N GLN A 773 9.48 27.84 -32.71
CA GLN A 773 9.64 27.08 -31.46
C GLN A 773 10.60 25.89 -31.62
N GLN A 774 10.53 25.15 -32.73
CA GLN A 774 11.44 24.04 -33.03
C GLN A 774 12.88 24.53 -33.21
N LEU A 775 13.07 25.64 -33.93
CA LEU A 775 14.36 26.28 -34.10
C LEU A 775 14.88 26.83 -32.77
N ALA A 776 14.05 27.52 -31.99
CA ALA A 776 14.41 28.01 -30.68
C ALA A 776 14.87 26.87 -29.75
N SER A 777 14.23 25.70 -29.81
CA SER A 777 14.62 24.51 -29.04
C SER A 777 15.97 23.95 -29.50
N LEU A 778 16.18 23.83 -30.81
CA LEU A 778 17.44 23.36 -31.38
C LEU A 778 18.61 24.31 -31.07
N LEU A 779 18.35 25.62 -31.13
CA LEU A 779 19.32 26.66 -30.84
C LEU A 779 19.64 26.74 -29.36
N ALA A 780 18.65 26.65 -28.48
CA ALA A 780 18.87 26.59 -27.05
C ALA A 780 19.75 25.38 -26.68
N ALA A 781 19.46 24.20 -27.24
CA ALA A 781 20.28 23.00 -27.06
C ALA A 781 21.72 23.18 -27.59
N THR A 782 21.88 23.84 -28.74
CA THR A 782 23.21 24.08 -29.34
C THR A 782 24.02 25.09 -28.52
N ILE A 783 23.39 26.17 -28.06
CA ILE A 783 24.01 27.21 -27.23
C ILE A 783 24.42 26.61 -25.88
N ASP A 784 23.56 25.81 -25.27
CA ASP A 784 23.84 25.11 -24.01
C ASP A 784 24.99 24.11 -24.18
N ASN A 785 24.95 23.28 -25.24
CA ASN A 785 26.03 22.37 -25.58
C ASN A 785 27.37 23.09 -25.84
N ARG A 786 27.37 24.27 -26.46
CA ARG A 786 28.61 25.04 -26.71
C ARG A 786 29.16 25.68 -25.44
N ARG A 787 28.29 26.17 -24.57
CA ARG A 787 28.68 26.67 -23.26
C ARG A 787 29.29 25.55 -22.42
N LEU A 788 28.60 24.41 -22.35
CA LEU A 788 29.08 23.20 -21.69
C LEU A 788 30.37 22.67 -22.33
N LEU A 789 30.51 22.72 -23.65
CA LEU A 789 31.74 22.32 -24.34
C LEU A 789 32.92 23.25 -23.99
N SER A 790 32.70 24.56 -23.86
CA SER A 790 33.76 25.49 -23.47
C SER A 790 34.23 25.25 -22.03
N ASP A 791 33.28 24.98 -21.13
CA ASP A 791 33.59 24.63 -19.74
C ASP A 791 34.27 23.26 -19.65
N ALA A 792 33.76 22.27 -20.40
CA ALA A 792 34.37 20.96 -20.55
C ALA A 792 35.74 21.02 -21.24
N GLN A 793 35.99 21.97 -22.14
CA GLN A 793 37.30 22.18 -22.76
C GLN A 793 38.30 22.79 -21.78
N ARG A 794 37.87 23.73 -20.93
CA ARG A 794 38.70 24.26 -19.85
C ARG A 794 39.06 23.15 -18.86
N GLN A 795 38.09 22.33 -18.50
CA GLN A 795 38.30 21.13 -17.69
C GLN A 795 39.22 20.12 -18.39
N ALA A 796 38.99 19.82 -19.67
CA ALA A 796 39.79 18.91 -20.46
C ALA A 796 41.22 19.44 -20.68
N TYR A 797 41.43 20.75 -20.75
CA TYR A 797 42.77 21.33 -20.79
C TYR A 797 43.51 21.09 -19.47
N ARG A 798 42.85 21.28 -18.33
CA ARG A 798 43.37 20.93 -17.00
C ARG A 798 43.68 19.44 -16.89
N GLU A 799 42.74 18.59 -17.29
CA GLU A 799 42.93 17.13 -17.31
C GLU A 799 44.05 16.72 -18.27
N ARG A 800 44.19 17.35 -19.44
CA ARG A 800 45.31 17.11 -20.37
C ARG A 800 46.64 17.47 -19.73
N MET A 801 46.75 18.57 -19.00
CA MET A 801 47.98 18.90 -18.28
C MET A 801 48.32 17.84 -17.24
N VAL A 802 47.34 17.44 -16.41
CA VAL A 802 47.51 16.35 -15.43
C VAL A 802 47.91 15.05 -16.12
N ASN A 803 47.24 14.70 -17.22
CA ASN A 803 47.51 13.49 -18.01
C ASN A 803 48.88 13.54 -18.69
N GLN A 804 49.34 14.69 -19.18
CA GLN A 804 50.67 14.82 -19.78
C GLN A 804 51.77 14.63 -18.74
N ILE A 805 51.66 15.27 -17.57
CA ILE A 805 52.60 15.07 -16.47
C ILE A 805 52.53 13.61 -15.99
N THR A 806 51.32 13.06 -15.89
CA THR A 806 51.07 11.66 -15.53
C THR A 806 51.72 10.69 -16.51
N GLN A 807 51.60 10.90 -17.83
CA GLN A 807 52.23 10.06 -18.85
C GLN A 807 53.75 10.08 -18.76
N LYS A 808 54.35 11.26 -18.51
CA LYS A 808 55.79 11.36 -18.29
C LYS A 808 56.23 10.59 -17.04
N ILE A 809 55.47 10.69 -15.95
CA ILE A 809 55.74 9.94 -14.71
C ILE A 809 55.54 8.43 -14.94
N GLN A 810 54.48 8.00 -15.61
CA GLN A 810 54.18 6.60 -15.93
C GLN A 810 55.20 5.98 -16.90
N GLY A 811 55.80 6.79 -17.77
CA GLY A 811 56.87 6.35 -18.67
C GLY A 811 58.19 6.06 -17.95
N ALA A 812 58.34 6.48 -16.69
CA ALA A 812 59.52 6.18 -15.91
C ALA A 812 59.55 4.70 -15.50
N ARG A 813 60.64 4.02 -15.86
CA ARG A 813 60.90 2.62 -15.53
C ARG A 813 61.65 2.43 -14.21
N THR A 814 62.05 3.53 -13.58
CA THR A 814 62.81 3.54 -12.34
C THR A 814 62.20 4.53 -11.35
N ILE A 815 62.37 4.24 -10.06
CA ILE A 815 61.98 5.13 -8.97
C ILE A 815 62.59 6.52 -9.18
N ASP A 816 63.90 6.58 -9.48
CA ASP A 816 64.62 7.82 -9.75
C ASP A 816 63.98 8.62 -10.89
N GLY A 817 63.67 7.98 -12.02
CA GLY A 817 63.06 8.64 -13.16
C GLY A 817 61.69 9.23 -12.84
N ALA A 818 60.88 8.51 -12.06
CA ALA A 818 59.53 8.96 -11.67
C ALA A 818 59.61 10.18 -10.75
N LEU A 819 60.48 10.14 -9.74
CA LEU A 819 60.67 11.21 -8.77
C LEU A 819 61.27 12.49 -9.40
N GLN A 820 62.29 12.32 -10.26
CA GLN A 820 62.94 13.41 -10.98
C GLN A 820 61.95 14.15 -11.88
N THR A 821 61.20 13.38 -12.68
CA THR A 821 60.18 13.90 -13.60
C THR A 821 59.10 14.67 -12.85
N ALA A 822 58.58 14.10 -11.74
CA ALA A 822 57.52 14.77 -10.97
C ALA A 822 57.96 16.12 -10.41
N VAL A 823 59.17 16.21 -9.85
CA VAL A 823 59.68 17.45 -9.24
C VAL A 823 60.07 18.50 -10.27
N GLU A 824 60.62 18.09 -11.41
CA GLU A 824 60.96 18.98 -12.52
C GLU A 824 59.70 19.57 -13.18
N GLU A 825 58.69 18.74 -13.45
CA GLU A 825 57.43 19.19 -14.07
C GLU A 825 56.62 20.07 -13.12
N LEU A 826 56.53 19.73 -11.83
CA LEU A 826 55.88 20.58 -10.82
C LEU A 826 56.60 21.92 -10.67
N GLY A 827 57.93 21.91 -10.58
CA GLY A 827 58.73 23.12 -10.45
C GLY A 827 58.59 24.07 -11.63
N ARG A 828 58.60 23.54 -12.85
CA ARG A 828 58.40 24.33 -14.08
C ARG A 828 56.98 24.84 -14.26
N THR A 829 55.99 23.96 -14.09
CA THR A 829 54.57 24.26 -14.39
C THR A 829 54.00 25.27 -13.40
N LEU A 830 54.33 25.11 -12.12
CA LEU A 830 53.88 26.00 -11.05
C LEU A 830 54.78 27.22 -10.86
N LYS A 831 55.87 27.34 -11.65
CA LYS A 831 56.92 28.37 -11.49
C LYS A 831 57.41 28.48 -10.05
N ALA A 832 57.53 27.34 -9.37
CA ALA A 832 57.94 27.30 -7.97
C ALA A 832 59.42 27.73 -7.85
N ARG A 833 59.76 28.49 -6.80
CA ARG A 833 61.15 28.84 -6.48
C ARG A 833 61.98 27.58 -6.23
N GLN A 834 61.37 26.60 -5.58
CA GLN A 834 61.98 25.30 -5.30
C GLN A 834 60.91 24.20 -5.19
N ALA A 835 61.18 23.04 -5.79
CA ALA A 835 60.40 21.82 -5.63
C ALA A 835 61.32 20.69 -5.11
N ARG A 836 60.83 19.85 -4.19
CA ARG A 836 61.59 18.75 -3.59
C ARG A 836 60.72 17.51 -3.46
N VAL A 837 61.29 16.32 -3.65
CA VAL A 837 60.67 15.03 -3.28
C VAL A 837 61.65 14.19 -2.49
N GLN A 838 61.13 13.40 -1.55
CA GLN A 838 61.91 12.47 -0.74
C GLN A 838 61.11 11.20 -0.41
N LEU A 839 61.75 10.04 -0.54
CA LEU A 839 61.29 8.72 -0.08
C LEU A 839 62.18 8.21 1.06
N GLY A 840 61.60 7.43 1.98
CA GLY A 840 62.27 6.89 3.17
C GLY A 840 61.58 7.37 4.46
N SER A 841 61.78 6.64 5.57
CA SER A 841 60.98 6.79 6.81
C SER A 841 60.95 8.24 7.32
N ALA A 842 59.90 8.97 6.93
CA ALA A 842 59.43 10.08 7.70
C ALA A 842 58.74 9.46 8.91
N THR A 843 59.48 9.24 10.00
CA THR A 843 58.86 9.38 11.32
C THR A 843 58.33 10.81 11.36
N VAL A 844 57.06 10.97 11.00
CA VAL A 844 56.28 12.16 11.27
C VAL A 844 56.14 12.21 12.78
N ASN A 845 57.15 12.76 13.45
CA ASN A 845 56.96 13.25 14.81
C ASN A 845 56.01 14.43 14.68
N GLY A 846 54.77 14.20 15.12
CA GLY A 846 53.71 15.16 15.04
C GLY A 846 54.07 16.45 15.76
N THR A 847 53.83 17.58 15.10
CA THR A 847 53.43 18.83 15.74
C THR A 847 52.71 19.71 14.71
N ASN A 848 51.40 19.87 14.97
CA ASN A 848 50.54 21.04 14.74
C ASN A 848 50.62 21.83 13.42
N GLY A 849 49.51 21.74 12.67
CA GLY A 849 49.12 22.68 11.61
C GLY A 849 47.61 22.69 11.43
N THR A 850 46.92 23.43 12.31
CA THR A 850 45.59 24.07 12.15
C THR A 850 44.65 23.52 11.07
N SER A 851 43.75 22.62 11.47
CA SER A 851 42.45 22.46 10.82
C SER A 851 41.49 23.50 11.39
N ASN A 852 41.21 24.54 10.62
CA ASN A 852 40.08 25.43 10.90
C ASN A 852 38.81 24.71 10.41
N GLY A 853 38.15 23.99 11.32
CA GLY A 853 36.91 23.28 11.06
C GLY A 853 36.16 23.11 12.37
N ARG A 854 35.12 23.91 12.55
CA ARG A 854 34.20 23.87 13.69
C ARG A 854 33.62 22.46 13.85
N VAL A 855 33.80 21.87 15.02
CA VAL A 855 32.87 20.88 15.57
C VAL A 855 32.69 21.23 17.04
N ASP A 856 31.44 21.49 17.41
CA ASP A 856 31.03 21.84 18.76
C ASP A 856 31.17 20.66 19.73
N GLY A 857 31.59 21.03 20.94
CA GLY A 857 31.67 20.35 22.24
C GLY A 857 31.24 18.90 22.42
N TYR A 858 32.13 18.14 23.10
CA TYR A 858 31.80 17.35 24.29
C TYR A 858 33.02 17.29 25.22
N GLU A 859 32.82 17.58 26.51
CA GLU A 859 33.82 17.49 27.58
C GLU A 859 34.09 16.04 27.96
N GLU A 860 35.37 15.64 28.04
CA GLU A 860 35.81 14.44 28.77
C GLU A 860 36.75 14.85 29.91
N LEU A 861 36.29 14.60 31.14
CA LEU A 861 37.05 14.70 32.38
C LEU A 861 37.75 13.36 32.66
N GLY A 862 39.07 13.44 32.89
CA GLY A 862 39.68 12.81 34.05
C GLY A 862 40.19 11.37 33.94
N ASN A 863 41.49 11.28 33.64
CA ASN A 863 42.43 10.20 33.98
C ASN A 863 42.18 9.46 35.31
N GLY A 864 42.49 8.17 35.33
CA GLY A 864 43.06 7.53 36.53
C GLY A 864 42.91 6.01 36.60
N VAL A 865 43.84 5.27 36.00
CA VAL A 865 44.11 3.86 36.35
C VAL A 865 45.63 3.68 36.39
N PRO A 866 46.21 2.99 37.39
CA PRO A 866 47.47 2.28 37.23
C PRO A 866 47.27 0.87 36.67
#